data_AF-A0A1E7FEU3-F1
#
_entry.id   AF-A0A1E7FEU3-F1
#
_cell.length_a   1.000
_cell.length_b   1.000
_cell.length_c   1.000
_cell.angle_alpha   90.00
_cell.angle_beta   90.00
_cell.angle_gamma   90.00
#
_symmetry.space_group_name_H-M   'P 1'
#
loop_
_entity.id
_entity.type
_entity.pdbx_description
1 polymer ?
#
loop_
_entity_poly.entity_id
_entity_poly.type
_entity_poly.pdbx_seq_one_letter_code
_entity_poly.pdbx_strand_id
1 'polypeptide(L)'
;MAMEYQLQRKIHGADLNIRILGTECTTSSTGITREERSTVHTSTKLHGFETKNRKIAKGIYAEPFEILLPASLPSSTQFPRTEGNKFRGRIQYKLRAEIGELSFSKVFQVVSCRMNDDIVPYIVQPTTHEILQSKFLGKGSVSIAACVDNSHVGRGQNLNGSISGKNHSSVDIERISIKLVESIEYNVCFKGRTSVLKNVLVETKDVNLSGFSKYRNYSSRTSKRQVNERIHSTHKEILRNLVSGGENQFELIVPNSARDTYDGNLIKISHYLKVAFQTKLSVTDICIKIPIMIGSPRQKISECRVVSRMSNEQFAAVVGQDTIPLENSGLCGKSSSVENGYNIPIANLVILSPNESVHHIGGSAAFFHDKISDNNDDLDQYDCDMIDRLNPIPSAPDESLFGQDYLPAPLKEITGRLSFLDLSTHNNSSPRSTYMPYEMYSNTPHRERGNSIGDRSMIESIAESSYAQELFRQRIESYSYDDETTVSDFTEQPNRPDIGHAQQYLTPSLSQAQGTKVLFGQLLKELSGSIHDYEIIAGRARQPEYQELFSSLSPNELGRIISTVTMSYQIQVAVLLARYLVYSSSFSCAHCAGAVKNSSSYSRTNMVETLVPYCHDLSLNRTKIESELDDWERSVTANAFDDLT
;
A
#
# COMPACT_ATOMS: atom_id res chain seq x y z
N MET A 1 29.40 10.93 12.13
CA MET A 1 28.91 11.76 13.25
C MET A 1 29.92 11.68 14.38
N ALA A 2 29.94 12.64 15.30
CA ALA A 2 30.74 12.55 16.53
C ALA A 2 29.81 12.63 17.75
N MET A 3 30.16 11.90 18.81
CA MET A 3 29.46 11.95 20.09
C MET A 3 30.36 12.58 21.14
N GLU A 4 29.96 13.75 21.62
CA GLU A 4 30.60 14.41 22.76
C GLU A 4 29.91 14.00 24.06
N TYR A 5 30.66 13.69 25.10
CA TYR A 5 30.10 13.39 26.42
C TYR A 5 31.06 13.74 27.56
N GLN A 6 30.49 14.12 28.70
CA GLN A 6 31.24 14.50 29.89
C GLN A 6 31.04 13.47 31.01
N LEU A 7 32.13 12.83 31.44
CA LEU A 7 32.14 11.92 32.58
C LEU A 7 32.53 12.68 33.84
N GLN A 8 31.60 12.75 34.79
CA GLN A 8 31.86 13.33 36.11
C GLN A 8 32.51 12.33 37.08
N ARG A 9 32.40 11.03 36.79
CA ARG A 9 32.96 9.95 37.61
C ARG A 9 33.74 8.95 36.75
N LYS A 10 34.68 8.26 37.38
CA LYS A 10 35.48 7.21 36.77
C LYS A 10 34.63 5.97 36.51
N ILE A 11 34.68 5.42 35.30
CA ILE A 11 33.94 4.21 34.91
C ILE A 11 34.92 3.06 34.69
N HIS A 12 34.56 1.85 35.11
CA HIS A 12 35.37 0.64 34.96
C HIS A 12 34.75 -0.29 33.91
N GLY A 13 35.55 -0.82 33.00
CA GLY A 13 35.23 -2.02 32.23
C GLY A 13 34.27 -1.88 31.06
N ALA A 14 33.90 -0.67 30.64
CA ALA A 14 32.79 -0.47 29.72
C ALA A 14 33.22 -0.21 28.27
N ASP A 15 32.75 -1.05 27.35
CA ASP A 15 32.72 -0.74 25.92
C ASP A 15 31.67 0.34 25.65
N LEU A 16 31.98 1.31 24.79
CA LEU A 16 30.99 2.24 24.27
C LEU A 16 30.24 1.56 23.12
N ASN A 17 28.97 1.22 23.35
CA ASN A 17 28.08 0.67 22.35
C ASN A 17 27.20 1.80 21.80
N ILE A 18 27.25 2.01 20.49
CA ILE A 18 26.35 2.94 19.80
C ILE A 18 25.34 2.12 19.01
N ARG A 19 24.06 2.40 19.20
CA ARG A 19 22.93 1.73 18.57
C ARG A 19 22.06 2.74 17.86
N ILE A 20 21.55 2.39 16.69
CA ILE A 20 20.43 3.10 16.08
C ILE A 20 19.22 2.17 16.14
N LEU A 21 18.13 2.72 16.69
CA LEU A 21 16.86 2.06 16.87
C LEU A 21 15.82 2.83 16.05
N GLY A 22 15.23 2.21 15.04
CA GLY A 22 13.99 2.69 14.44
C GLY A 22 12.82 1.93 15.03
N THR A 23 11.78 2.63 15.45
CA THR A 23 10.59 2.00 16.02
C THR A 23 9.31 2.55 15.41
N GLU A 24 8.37 1.64 15.16
CA GLU A 24 6.95 1.94 14.99
C GLU A 24 6.31 1.92 16.37
N CYS A 25 5.54 2.95 16.71
CA CYS A 25 4.71 2.95 17.91
C CYS A 25 3.26 3.21 17.52
N THR A 26 2.34 2.40 18.03
CA THR A 26 0.90 2.69 18.01
C THR A 26 0.42 2.79 19.46
N THR A 27 -0.54 3.69 19.71
CA THR A 27 -1.15 3.85 21.03
C THR A 27 -2.65 3.86 20.85
N SER A 28 -3.35 3.14 21.72
CA SER A 28 -4.81 3.09 21.70
C SER A 28 -5.42 4.43 22.05
N SER A 29 -6.71 4.54 21.76
CA SER A 29 -7.52 5.72 21.99
C SER A 29 -7.59 6.16 23.46
N THR A 30 -7.40 5.23 24.40
CA THR A 30 -7.36 5.50 25.85
C THR A 30 -5.98 5.91 26.33
N GLY A 31 -4.93 5.76 25.51
CA GLY A 31 -3.55 5.97 25.93
C GLY A 31 -2.94 4.82 26.74
N ILE A 32 -3.78 3.90 27.24
CA ILE A 32 -3.38 2.85 28.20
C ILE A 32 -2.51 1.78 27.52
N THR A 33 -2.83 1.42 26.28
CA THR A 33 -2.09 0.38 25.56
C THR A 33 -1.22 0.99 24.48
N ARG A 34 0.08 0.70 24.56
CA ARG A 34 1.11 1.08 23.60
C ARG A 34 1.77 -0.17 23.04
N GLU A 35 1.81 -0.28 21.73
CA GLU A 35 2.62 -1.28 21.04
C GLU A 35 3.82 -0.59 20.41
N GLU A 36 4.99 -1.20 20.53
CA GLU A 36 6.23 -0.74 19.91
C GLU A 36 6.91 -1.91 19.21
N ARG A 37 7.27 -1.71 17.94
CA ARG A 37 8.02 -2.69 17.15
C ARG A 37 9.25 -2.04 16.56
N SER A 38 10.37 -2.76 16.60
CA SER A 38 11.60 -2.33 15.96
C SER A 38 11.50 -2.50 14.45
N THR A 39 11.81 -1.44 13.70
CA THR A 39 11.95 -1.46 12.24
C THR A 39 13.40 -1.65 11.81
N VAL A 40 14.34 -1.09 12.57
CA VAL A 40 15.76 -1.24 12.33
C VAL A 40 16.53 -1.27 13.65
N HIS A 41 17.50 -2.17 13.71
CA HIS A 41 18.47 -2.24 14.77
C HIS A 41 19.85 -2.38 14.15
N THR A 42 20.70 -1.38 14.34
CA THR A 42 22.12 -1.46 13.96
C THR A 42 22.96 -1.00 15.13
N SER A 43 24.11 -1.65 15.34
CA SER A 43 24.97 -1.36 16.48
C SER A 43 26.43 -1.42 16.06
N THR A 44 27.21 -0.47 16.55
CA THR A 44 28.67 -0.49 16.44
C THR A 44 29.27 -0.41 17.84
N LYS A 45 30.32 -1.20 18.06
CA LYS A 45 31.12 -1.14 19.28
C LYS A 45 32.36 -0.31 18.99
N LEU A 46 32.56 0.75 19.76
CA LEU A 46 33.76 1.57 19.64
C LEU A 46 34.83 1.02 20.59
N HIS A 47 35.90 0.49 20.00
CA HIS A 47 37.03 -0.11 20.74
C HIS A 47 38.06 0.92 21.24
N GLY A 48 37.72 2.22 21.25
CA GLY A 48 38.66 3.31 21.60
C GLY A 48 39.10 3.35 23.06
N PHE A 49 38.42 2.65 23.98
CA PHE A 49 38.73 2.67 25.42
C PHE A 49 39.66 1.55 25.87
N GLU A 50 40.60 1.12 25.02
CA GLU A 50 41.73 0.24 25.40
C GLU A 50 42.72 0.98 26.33
N THR A 51 42.22 1.48 27.45
CA THR A 51 43.08 1.75 28.59
C THR A 51 43.53 0.40 29.13
N LYS A 52 44.84 0.21 29.36
CA LYS A 52 45.43 -1.03 29.90
C LYS A 52 44.73 -1.56 31.17
N ASN A 53 43.92 -0.73 31.84
CA ASN A 53 43.16 -1.05 33.04
C ASN A 53 41.63 -0.99 32.86
N ARG A 54 41.12 -0.78 31.65
CA ARG A 54 39.69 -0.51 31.34
C ARG A 54 39.07 0.57 32.24
N LYS A 55 39.80 1.62 32.58
CA LYS A 55 39.30 2.72 33.42
C LYS A 55 39.22 4.00 32.60
N ILE A 56 38.02 4.50 32.37
CA ILE A 56 37.79 5.80 31.72
C ILE A 56 37.83 6.87 32.80
N ALA A 57 38.71 7.86 32.65
CA ALA A 57 38.86 8.95 33.60
C ALA A 57 37.64 9.91 33.55
N LYS A 58 37.57 10.82 34.53
CA LYS A 58 36.67 11.97 34.41
C LYS A 58 37.21 12.90 33.32
N GLY A 59 36.33 13.49 32.52
CA GLY A 59 36.75 14.33 31.41
C GLY A 59 35.66 14.51 30.36
N ILE A 60 35.98 15.27 29.32
CA ILE A 60 35.18 15.42 28.11
C ILE A 60 35.81 14.53 27.04
N TYR A 61 34.97 13.73 26.39
CA TYR A 61 35.37 12.79 25.36
C TYR A 61 34.56 13.07 24.10
N ALA A 62 35.19 12.89 22.94
CA ALA A 62 34.55 13.00 21.65
C ALA A 62 34.97 11.78 20.81
N GLU A 63 34.02 10.91 20.50
CA GLU A 63 34.29 9.71 19.72
C GLU A 63 33.56 9.75 18.36
N PRO A 64 34.29 9.72 17.23
CA PRO A 64 33.68 9.64 15.92
C PRO A 64 33.10 8.24 15.69
N PHE A 65 31.96 8.20 15.02
CA PHE A 65 31.35 6.95 14.58
C PHE A 65 30.66 7.10 13.23
N GLU A 66 30.61 5.97 12.54
CA GLU A 66 29.91 5.82 11.28
C GLU A 66 29.00 4.60 11.37
N ILE A 67 27.73 4.81 11.02
CA ILE A 67 26.73 3.77 10.95
C ILE A 67 25.96 4.00 9.67
N LEU A 68 25.95 2.99 8.80
CA LEU A 68 25.17 2.99 7.58
C LEU A 68 23.71 2.64 7.90
N LEU A 69 22.79 3.47 7.42
CA LEU A 69 21.36 3.22 7.51
C LEU A 69 20.87 2.49 6.26
N PRO A 70 19.93 1.53 6.38
CA PRO A 70 19.29 0.94 5.21
C PRO A 70 18.61 2.00 4.34
N ALA A 71 18.71 1.87 3.02
CA ALA A 71 18.02 2.77 2.09
C ALA A 71 16.48 2.65 2.17
N SER A 72 15.98 1.50 2.63
CA SER A 72 14.55 1.22 2.75
C SER A 72 13.89 1.79 4.01
N LEU A 73 14.58 2.63 4.80
CA LEU A 73 13.97 3.20 6.00
C LEU A 73 12.85 4.19 5.65
N PRO A 74 11.66 4.09 6.27
CA PRO A 74 10.60 5.08 6.08
C PRO A 74 10.98 6.44 6.67
N SER A 75 10.29 7.48 6.19
CA SER A 75 10.39 8.81 6.80
C SER A 75 9.87 8.79 8.25
N SER A 76 10.58 9.50 9.13
CA SER A 76 10.10 9.81 10.47
C SER A 76 8.77 10.53 10.37
N THR A 77 7.75 9.98 11.02
CA THR A 77 6.36 10.40 10.84
C THR A 77 5.65 10.39 12.17
N GLN A 78 4.91 11.46 12.46
CA GLN A 78 3.97 11.51 13.58
C GLN A 78 2.56 11.70 13.04
N PHE A 79 1.62 10.94 13.58
CA PHE A 79 0.22 11.03 13.17
C PHE A 79 -0.50 11.99 14.12
N PRO A 80 -0.88 13.20 13.66
CA PRO A 80 -1.54 14.17 14.51
C PRO A 80 -2.94 13.66 14.88
N ARG A 81 -3.40 14.04 16.06
CA ARG A 81 -4.77 13.78 16.48
C ARG A 81 -5.69 14.68 15.68
N THR A 82 -6.59 14.10 14.90
CA THR A 82 -7.68 14.84 14.25
C THR A 82 -8.96 14.68 15.05
N GLU A 83 -9.87 15.66 14.95
CA GLU A 83 -11.19 15.55 15.58
C GLU A 83 -11.89 14.26 15.09
N GLY A 84 -12.42 13.49 16.04
CA GLY A 84 -13.04 12.18 15.76
C GLY A 84 -12.06 11.01 15.62
N ASN A 85 -10.76 11.25 15.40
CA ASN A 85 -9.77 10.19 15.30
C ASN A 85 -8.90 10.11 16.57
N LYS A 86 -8.96 8.96 17.24
CA LYS A 86 -8.17 8.70 18.44
C LYS A 86 -6.87 7.94 18.17
N PHE A 87 -6.55 7.65 16.90
CA PHE A 87 -5.30 7.01 16.52
C PHE A 87 -4.10 7.87 16.90
N ARG A 88 -3.13 7.26 17.57
CA ARG A 88 -1.81 7.83 17.84
C ARG A 88 -0.77 6.86 17.30
N GLY A 89 -0.11 7.25 16.23
CA GLY A 89 1.01 6.50 15.65
C GLY A 89 2.27 7.37 15.60
N ARG A 90 3.44 6.74 15.57
CA ARG A 90 4.67 7.37 15.10
C ARG A 90 5.67 6.35 14.56
N ILE A 91 6.49 6.80 13.62
CA ILE A 91 7.72 6.15 13.16
C ILE A 91 8.87 7.04 13.64
N GLN A 92 9.73 6.53 14.51
CA GLN A 92 10.76 7.33 15.19
C GLN A 92 12.11 6.62 15.17
N TYR A 93 13.19 7.40 15.03
CA TYR A 93 14.56 6.90 15.10
C TYR A 93 15.30 7.52 16.27
N LYS A 94 16.08 6.68 16.97
CA LYS A 94 16.85 7.04 18.15
C LYS A 94 18.27 6.51 18.02
N LEU A 95 19.24 7.39 18.24
CA LEU A 95 20.61 7.03 18.51
C LEU A 95 20.73 6.75 20.01
N ARG A 96 21.15 5.57 20.40
CA ARG A 96 21.38 5.17 21.80
C ARG A 96 22.85 4.88 22.01
N ALA A 97 23.46 5.54 23.00
CA ALA A 97 24.82 5.29 23.44
C ALA A 97 24.78 4.59 24.80
N GLU A 98 25.57 3.54 24.98
CA GLU A 98 25.64 2.78 26.22
C GLU A 98 27.11 2.60 26.62
N ILE A 99 27.46 3.03 27.84
CA ILE A 99 28.79 2.86 28.45
C ILE A 99 28.58 2.25 29.84
N GLY A 100 28.70 0.93 29.92
CA GLY A 100 28.39 0.19 31.16
C GLY A 100 26.91 0.30 31.50
N GLU A 101 26.59 0.82 32.67
CA GLU A 101 25.20 1.07 33.11
C GLU A 101 24.64 2.41 32.64
N LEU A 102 25.50 3.31 32.13
CA LEU A 102 25.04 4.60 31.62
C LEU A 102 24.47 4.41 30.22
N SER A 103 23.26 4.92 29.99
CA SER A 103 22.69 4.99 28.65
C SER A 103 22.16 6.37 28.34
N PHE A 104 22.41 6.83 27.13
CA PHE A 104 21.93 8.09 26.58
C PHE A 104 21.16 7.80 25.30
N SER A 105 20.11 8.58 25.01
CA SER A 105 19.39 8.45 23.76
C SER A 105 19.03 9.81 23.17
N LYS A 106 19.12 9.92 21.84
CA LYS A 106 18.76 11.12 21.10
C LYS A 106 17.93 10.76 19.88
N VAL A 107 16.80 11.41 19.73
CA VAL A 107 15.93 11.25 18.56
C VAL A 107 16.53 12.01 17.39
N PHE A 108 16.46 11.45 16.19
CA PHE A 108 16.81 12.14 14.95
C PHE A 108 15.78 11.85 13.86
N GLN A 109 15.72 12.73 12.86
CA GLN A 109 14.78 12.61 11.75
C GLN A 109 15.43 11.83 10.60
N VAL A 110 14.68 10.90 10.05
CA VAL A 110 15.02 10.16 8.82
C VAL A 110 14.03 10.57 7.74
N VAL A 111 14.53 10.78 6.53
CA VAL A 111 13.71 10.96 5.34
C VAL A 111 13.93 9.74 4.46
N SER A 112 12.84 9.17 3.96
CA SER A 112 12.87 8.01 3.07
C SER A 112 13.71 8.27 1.83
N CYS A 113 14.27 7.20 1.26
CA CYS A 113 14.91 7.31 -0.04
C CYS A 113 13.95 7.87 -1.08
N ARG A 114 14.52 8.60 -2.04
CA ARG A 114 13.77 9.12 -3.18
C ARG A 114 13.17 7.97 -3.96
N MET A 115 11.96 8.17 -4.47
CA MET A 115 11.42 7.21 -5.42
C MET A 115 12.23 7.23 -6.70
N ASN A 116 12.28 6.09 -7.37
CA ASN A 116 12.87 5.98 -8.70
C ASN A 116 12.21 6.96 -9.67
N ASP A 117 13.00 7.43 -10.64
CA ASP A 117 12.52 8.35 -11.66
C ASP A 117 11.64 7.67 -12.73
N ASP A 118 11.54 6.34 -12.67
CA ASP A 118 10.75 5.52 -13.58
C ASP A 118 9.28 5.93 -13.54
N ILE A 119 8.71 6.16 -14.73
CA ILE A 119 7.28 6.38 -14.90
C ILE A 119 6.63 5.00 -14.93
N VAL A 120 5.75 4.74 -13.96
CA VAL A 120 5.06 3.45 -13.85
C VAL A 120 3.58 3.66 -14.15
N PRO A 121 3.14 3.54 -15.42
CA PRO A 121 1.73 3.71 -15.76
C PRO A 121 0.88 2.62 -15.11
N TYR A 122 -0.35 2.96 -14.75
CA TYR A 122 -1.32 2.00 -14.22
C TYR A 122 -2.63 2.12 -14.98
N ILE A 123 -3.09 1.01 -15.56
CA ILE A 123 -4.33 0.94 -16.34
C ILE A 123 -5.29 -0.03 -15.68
N VAL A 124 -6.47 0.44 -15.31
CA VAL A 124 -7.61 -0.40 -14.93
C VAL A 124 -8.34 -0.81 -16.19
N GLN A 125 -8.33 -2.12 -16.45
CA GLN A 125 -9.05 -2.70 -17.59
C GLN A 125 -10.55 -2.39 -17.52
N PRO A 126 -11.25 -2.29 -18.68
CA PRO A 126 -12.67 -2.02 -18.69
C PRO A 126 -13.47 -3.03 -17.89
N THR A 127 -14.22 -2.55 -16.89
CA THR A 127 -15.15 -3.36 -16.11
C THR A 127 -16.58 -2.91 -16.37
N THR A 128 -17.51 -3.87 -16.49
CA THR A 128 -18.93 -3.59 -16.69
C THR A 128 -19.68 -3.85 -15.38
N HIS A 129 -20.38 -2.84 -14.90
CA HIS A 129 -21.17 -2.89 -13.67
C HIS A 129 -22.66 -2.80 -14.02
N GLU A 130 -23.48 -3.71 -13.46
CA GLU A 130 -24.93 -3.60 -13.56
C GLU A 130 -25.45 -2.49 -12.65
N ILE A 131 -26.32 -1.65 -13.19
CA ILE A 131 -27.00 -0.59 -12.45
C ILE A 131 -28.32 -1.13 -11.94
N LEU A 132 -28.50 -1.18 -10.62
CA LEU A 132 -29.71 -1.66 -9.99
C LEU A 132 -30.50 -0.49 -9.40
N GLN A 133 -31.77 -0.35 -9.75
CA GLN A 133 -32.72 0.51 -9.02
C GLN A 133 -33.43 -0.35 -7.99
N SER A 134 -33.16 -0.13 -6.70
CA SER A 134 -33.52 -1.10 -5.65
C SER A 134 -32.87 -2.47 -5.89
N LYS A 135 -32.91 -3.38 -4.91
CA LYS A 135 -32.17 -4.66 -4.95
C LYS A 135 -32.54 -5.62 -6.09
N PHE A 136 -33.54 -5.31 -6.92
CA PHE A 136 -34.13 -6.28 -7.85
C PHE A 136 -34.39 -5.78 -9.28
N LEU A 137 -34.33 -4.47 -9.56
CA LEU A 137 -34.70 -3.95 -10.89
C LEU A 137 -33.48 -3.42 -11.63
N GLY A 138 -32.90 -4.24 -12.49
CA GLY A 138 -31.82 -3.85 -13.38
C GLY A 138 -32.22 -2.71 -14.32
N LYS A 139 -31.36 -1.70 -14.42
CA LYS A 139 -31.52 -0.52 -15.28
C LYS A 139 -30.53 -0.46 -16.42
N GLY A 140 -29.86 -1.57 -16.70
CA GLY A 140 -28.78 -1.67 -17.68
C GLY A 140 -27.42 -1.67 -17.00
N SER A 141 -26.38 -1.29 -17.72
CA SER A 141 -25.01 -1.40 -17.25
C SER A 141 -24.15 -0.20 -17.63
N VAL A 142 -23.04 -0.04 -16.91
CA VAL A 142 -22.04 1.01 -17.16
C VAL A 142 -20.69 0.31 -17.26
N SER A 143 -19.99 0.53 -18.37
CA SER A 143 -18.65 0.01 -18.61
C SER A 143 -17.64 1.14 -18.44
N ILE A 144 -16.61 0.94 -17.61
CA ILE A 144 -15.66 1.99 -17.24
C ILE A 144 -14.23 1.48 -17.19
N ALA A 145 -13.28 2.33 -17.56
CA ALA A 145 -11.85 2.13 -17.42
C ALA A 145 -11.19 3.44 -16.99
N ALA A 146 -10.02 3.34 -16.39
CA ALA A 146 -9.24 4.50 -15.99
C ALA A 146 -7.75 4.18 -16.09
N CYS A 147 -6.94 5.18 -16.41
CA CYS A 147 -5.49 5.07 -16.34
C CYS A 147 -4.89 6.25 -15.59
N VAL A 148 -3.69 6.03 -15.07
CA VAL A 148 -2.81 7.03 -14.51
C VAL A 148 -1.48 6.89 -15.22
N ASP A 149 -0.93 8.02 -15.70
CA ASP A 149 0.29 8.03 -16.49
C ASP A 149 1.50 7.59 -15.65
N ASN A 150 1.50 7.99 -14.37
CA ASN A 150 2.51 7.59 -13.40
C ASN A 150 1.87 7.29 -12.04
N SER A 151 1.84 6.02 -11.64
CA SER A 151 1.38 5.59 -10.32
C SER A 151 2.41 5.82 -9.22
N HIS A 152 3.65 6.18 -9.55
CA HIS A 152 4.74 6.48 -8.61
C HIS A 152 5.01 7.99 -8.60
N VAL A 153 4.31 8.73 -7.73
CA VAL A 153 4.41 10.20 -7.63
C VAL A 153 5.01 10.69 -6.32
N GLY A 154 5.88 11.70 -6.39
CA GLY A 154 6.38 12.41 -5.22
C GLY A 154 5.38 13.42 -4.67
N ARG A 155 5.56 13.82 -3.41
CA ARG A 155 4.83 14.96 -2.82
C ARG A 155 4.99 16.23 -3.66
N GLY A 156 3.90 16.97 -3.86
CA GLY A 156 3.88 18.19 -4.68
C GLY A 156 3.90 17.96 -6.19
N GLN A 157 3.97 16.70 -6.66
CA GLN A 157 3.93 16.39 -8.10
C GLN A 157 2.49 16.23 -8.60
N ASN A 158 2.34 16.35 -9.92
CA ASN A 158 1.07 16.16 -10.60
C ASN A 158 0.85 14.68 -10.88
N LEU A 159 -0.34 14.20 -10.50
CA LEU A 159 -0.88 12.90 -10.79
C LEU A 159 -1.88 13.06 -11.94
N ASN A 160 -1.43 12.71 -13.13
CA ASN A 160 -2.20 12.82 -14.36
C ASN A 160 -2.79 11.48 -14.74
N GLY A 161 -3.97 11.51 -15.34
CA GLY A 161 -4.60 10.32 -15.87
C GLY A 161 -5.81 10.63 -16.73
N SER A 162 -6.48 9.57 -17.17
CA SER A 162 -7.70 9.69 -17.95
C SER A 162 -8.73 8.64 -17.54
N ILE A 163 -10.00 8.93 -17.83
CA ILE A 163 -11.13 8.05 -17.54
C ILE A 163 -11.97 7.89 -18.81
N SER A 164 -12.35 6.67 -19.14
CA SER A 164 -13.18 6.39 -20.31
C SER A 164 -14.30 5.42 -19.92
N GLY A 165 -15.47 5.60 -20.50
CA GLY A 165 -16.58 4.70 -20.23
C GLY A 165 -17.80 4.93 -21.09
N LYS A 166 -18.72 3.98 -21.01
CA LYS A 166 -19.98 3.97 -21.74
C LYS A 166 -21.12 3.62 -20.80
N ASN A 167 -22.17 4.45 -20.83
CA ASN A 167 -23.37 4.24 -20.07
C ASN A 167 -24.46 3.60 -20.95
N HIS A 168 -24.69 2.31 -20.75
CA HIS A 168 -25.78 1.54 -21.36
C HIS A 168 -26.97 1.40 -20.42
N SER A 169 -27.01 2.15 -19.32
CA SER A 169 -28.12 2.16 -18.38
C SER A 169 -29.13 3.26 -18.73
N SER A 170 -30.37 3.08 -18.28
CA SER A 170 -31.39 4.13 -18.35
C SER A 170 -31.13 5.27 -17.35
N VAL A 171 -30.26 5.05 -16.37
CA VAL A 171 -29.93 6.01 -15.30
C VAL A 171 -28.78 6.91 -15.76
N ASP A 172 -28.91 8.20 -15.50
CA ASP A 172 -27.83 9.16 -15.79
C ASP A 172 -26.79 9.12 -14.67
N ILE A 173 -25.52 9.26 -15.04
CA ILE A 173 -24.44 9.52 -14.09
C ILE A 173 -24.48 11.03 -13.82
N GLU A 174 -24.73 11.41 -12.58
CA GLU A 174 -24.92 12.82 -12.21
C GLU A 174 -23.58 13.52 -12.01
N ARG A 175 -22.65 12.82 -11.36
CA ARG A 175 -21.38 13.38 -10.93
C ARG A 175 -20.29 12.33 -10.93
N ILE A 176 -19.08 12.76 -11.25
CA ILE A 176 -17.88 11.94 -11.13
C ILE A 176 -16.92 12.65 -10.19
N SER A 177 -16.52 11.93 -9.15
CA SER A 177 -15.62 12.42 -8.12
C SER A 177 -14.34 11.60 -8.15
N ILE A 178 -13.21 12.29 -8.27
CA ILE A 178 -11.88 11.68 -8.24
C ILE A 178 -11.22 12.14 -6.94
N LYS A 179 -10.83 11.18 -6.09
CA LYS A 179 -10.20 11.45 -4.79
C LYS A 179 -8.88 10.72 -4.67
N LEU A 180 -7.82 11.41 -4.28
CA LEU A 180 -6.62 10.75 -3.78
C LEU A 180 -6.83 10.44 -2.29
N VAL A 181 -6.79 9.17 -1.93
CA VAL A 181 -7.07 8.70 -0.57
C VAL A 181 -5.83 8.05 0.02
N GLU A 182 -5.44 8.50 1.21
CA GLU A 182 -4.47 7.83 2.09
C GLU A 182 -5.24 6.90 3.02
N SER A 183 -4.84 5.63 3.06
CA SER A 183 -5.39 4.60 3.94
C SER A 183 -4.31 4.12 4.89
N ILE A 184 -4.49 4.45 6.17
CA ILE A 184 -3.59 4.06 7.25
C ILE A 184 -4.23 2.90 7.99
N GLU A 185 -3.69 1.71 7.75
CA GLU A 185 -4.02 0.51 8.50
C GLU A 185 -3.06 0.40 9.68
N TYR A 186 -3.59 0.12 10.87
CA TYR A 186 -2.77 0.00 12.07
C TYR A 186 -3.27 -1.08 13.02
N ASN A 187 -2.31 -1.72 13.66
CA ASN A 187 -2.56 -2.73 14.68
C ASN A 187 -2.47 -2.10 16.08
N VAL A 188 -3.45 -2.41 16.91
CA VAL A 188 -3.46 -2.06 18.33
C VAL A 188 -3.41 -3.36 19.12
N CYS A 189 -2.44 -3.49 20.03
CA CYS A 189 -2.14 -4.66 20.88
C CYS A 189 -3.35 -5.42 21.46
N PHE A 190 -4.51 -4.76 21.64
CA PHE A 190 -5.67 -5.39 22.24
C PHE A 190 -6.47 -6.19 21.18
N LYS A 191 -6.23 -7.50 21.15
CA LYS A 191 -7.00 -8.52 20.38
C LYS A 191 -6.66 -8.69 18.90
N GLY A 192 -5.48 -8.25 18.44
CA GLY A 192 -5.09 -8.41 17.02
C GLY A 192 -6.05 -7.70 16.05
N ARG A 193 -6.77 -6.68 16.54
CA ARG A 193 -7.70 -5.92 15.71
C ARG A 193 -6.93 -4.92 14.87
N THR A 194 -7.04 -5.09 13.58
CA THR A 194 -6.59 -4.13 12.58
C THR A 194 -7.66 -3.05 12.42
N SER A 195 -7.24 -1.79 12.51
CA SER A 195 -8.10 -0.62 12.28
C SER A 195 -7.64 0.12 11.04
N VAL A 196 -8.57 0.73 10.31
CA VAL A 196 -8.28 1.46 9.07
C VAL A 196 -8.79 2.89 9.16
N LEU A 197 -7.90 3.85 9.01
CA LEU A 197 -8.20 5.27 8.86
C LEU A 197 -8.08 5.66 7.39
N LYS A 198 -9.03 6.44 6.88
CA LYS A 198 -9.00 6.94 5.50
C LYS A 198 -9.03 8.46 5.48
N ASN A 199 -7.99 9.07 4.94
CA ASN A 199 -7.87 10.51 4.76
C ASN A 199 -8.01 10.82 3.26
N VAL A 200 -8.94 11.71 2.90
CA VAL A 200 -9.00 12.27 1.55
C VAL A 200 -7.96 13.38 1.46
N LEU A 201 -6.90 13.14 0.68
CA LEU A 201 -5.78 14.08 0.53
C LEU A 201 -6.13 15.22 -0.42
N VAL A 202 -6.76 14.88 -1.54
CA VAL A 202 -7.28 15.84 -2.53
C VAL A 202 -8.49 15.24 -3.23
N GLU A 203 -9.44 16.09 -3.61
CA GLU A 203 -10.64 15.74 -4.36
C GLU A 203 -10.84 16.74 -5.50
N THR A 204 -11.08 16.23 -6.71
CA THR A 204 -11.46 17.09 -7.84
C THR A 204 -12.87 17.63 -7.63
N LYS A 205 -13.10 18.86 -8.10
CA LYS A 205 -14.47 19.31 -8.38
C LYS A 205 -15.04 18.46 -9.51
N ASP A 206 -16.36 18.44 -9.60
CA ASP A 206 -17.15 17.57 -10.48
C ASP A 206 -16.57 17.57 -11.89
N VAL A 207 -16.07 16.41 -12.31
CA VAL A 207 -15.46 16.29 -13.62
C VAL A 207 -16.57 16.13 -14.64
N ASN A 208 -16.75 17.13 -15.51
CA ASN A 208 -17.71 17.06 -16.59
C ASN A 208 -17.16 16.16 -17.69
N LEU A 209 -17.78 15.01 -17.92
CA LEU A 209 -17.33 14.07 -18.95
C LEU A 209 -18.23 14.18 -20.19
N SER A 210 -17.88 15.08 -21.10
CA SER A 210 -18.52 15.17 -22.42
C SER A 210 -18.50 13.84 -23.17
N GLY A 211 -17.46 13.02 -22.93
CA GLY A 211 -17.28 11.72 -23.57
C GLY A 211 -18.12 10.56 -23.01
N PHE A 212 -18.86 10.73 -21.90
CA PHE A 212 -19.75 9.68 -21.39
C PHE A 212 -21.08 9.67 -22.16
N SER A 213 -21.03 9.21 -23.42
CA SER A 213 -22.22 9.12 -24.26
C SER A 213 -23.21 8.09 -23.69
N LYS A 214 -24.44 8.53 -23.39
CA LYS A 214 -25.55 7.62 -23.08
C LYS A 214 -26.01 6.93 -24.35
N TYR A 215 -25.95 5.61 -24.39
CA TYR A 215 -26.38 4.86 -25.57
C TYR A 215 -27.92 4.77 -25.60
N ARG A 216 -28.57 5.56 -26.49
CA ARG A 216 -30.04 5.69 -26.52
C ARG A 216 -30.81 4.52 -27.17
N ASN A 217 -30.15 3.60 -27.87
CA ASN A 217 -30.83 2.59 -28.70
C ASN A 217 -30.68 1.16 -28.18
N TYR A 218 -31.18 0.87 -26.98
CA TYR A 218 -31.20 -0.50 -26.45
C TYR A 218 -32.49 -1.24 -26.84
N SER A 219 -32.49 -1.92 -27.98
CA SER A 219 -33.58 -2.84 -28.34
C SER A 219 -33.47 -4.11 -27.50
N SER A 220 -34.45 -4.39 -26.64
CA SER A 220 -34.49 -5.47 -25.64
C SER A 220 -34.51 -6.92 -26.19
N ARG A 221 -34.28 -7.14 -27.50
CA ARG A 221 -34.42 -8.44 -28.18
C ARG A 221 -33.12 -9.06 -28.69
N THR A 222 -31.95 -8.58 -28.26
CA THR A 222 -30.67 -9.11 -28.72
C THR A 222 -30.29 -10.41 -28.01
N SER A 223 -29.77 -11.37 -28.76
CA SER A 223 -29.35 -12.67 -28.23
C SER A 223 -28.16 -12.52 -27.26
N LYS A 224 -28.01 -13.45 -26.29
CA LYS A 224 -26.90 -13.42 -25.31
C LYS A 224 -25.52 -13.34 -25.99
N ARG A 225 -25.34 -14.03 -27.13
CA ARG A 225 -24.10 -13.97 -27.92
C ARG A 225 -23.79 -12.57 -28.42
N GLN A 226 -24.80 -11.87 -28.95
CA GLN A 226 -24.65 -10.48 -29.40
C GLN A 226 -24.34 -9.53 -28.23
N VAL A 227 -24.82 -9.82 -27.02
CA VAL A 227 -24.49 -9.02 -25.83
C VAL A 227 -23.00 -9.13 -25.50
N ASN A 228 -22.44 -10.35 -25.48
CA ASN A 228 -21.01 -10.55 -25.19
C ASN A 228 -20.10 -9.91 -26.25
N GLU A 229 -20.42 -10.10 -27.55
CA GLU A 229 -19.67 -9.47 -28.64
C GLU A 229 -19.71 -7.93 -28.54
N ARG A 230 -20.85 -7.35 -28.15
CA ARG A 230 -20.97 -5.91 -27.91
C ARG A 230 -20.20 -5.42 -26.70
N ILE A 231 -20.20 -6.17 -25.59
CA ILE A 231 -19.38 -5.83 -24.41
C ILE A 231 -17.91 -5.81 -24.81
N HIS A 232 -17.45 -6.82 -25.55
CA HIS A 232 -16.07 -6.87 -26.01
C HIS A 232 -15.72 -5.72 -26.96
N SER A 233 -16.60 -5.37 -27.90
CA SER A 233 -16.42 -4.19 -28.77
C SER A 233 -16.40 -2.89 -27.97
N THR A 234 -17.27 -2.78 -26.95
CA THR A 234 -17.34 -1.63 -26.04
C THR A 234 -16.02 -1.47 -25.28
N HIS A 235 -15.48 -2.57 -24.74
CA HIS A 235 -14.22 -2.56 -24.01
C HIS A 235 -13.05 -2.14 -24.90
N LYS A 236 -12.97 -2.65 -26.13
CA LYS A 236 -11.97 -2.23 -27.13
C LYS A 236 -12.02 -0.74 -27.43
N GLU A 237 -13.22 -0.18 -27.56
CA GLU A 237 -13.40 1.25 -27.80
C GLU A 237 -13.03 2.11 -26.59
N ILE A 238 -13.44 1.69 -25.38
CA ILE A 238 -13.08 2.36 -24.14
C ILE A 238 -11.55 2.44 -23.99
N LEU A 239 -10.85 1.33 -24.21
CA LEU A 239 -9.39 1.27 -24.16
C LEU A 239 -8.74 2.14 -25.22
N ARG A 240 -9.24 2.13 -26.45
CA ARG A 240 -8.72 3.01 -27.52
C ARG A 240 -8.83 4.48 -27.11
N ASN A 241 -9.97 4.89 -26.57
CA ASN A 241 -10.19 6.27 -26.12
C ASN A 241 -9.30 6.63 -24.93
N LEU A 242 -9.06 5.68 -24.02
CA LEU A 242 -8.19 5.86 -22.86
C LEU A 242 -6.73 6.08 -23.28
N VAL A 243 -6.20 5.24 -24.19
CA VAL A 243 -4.81 5.31 -24.67
C VAL A 243 -4.58 6.48 -25.60
N SER A 244 -5.58 6.90 -26.36
CA SER A 244 -5.47 8.04 -27.30
C SER A 244 -5.49 9.40 -26.58
N GLY A 245 -5.42 9.43 -25.24
CA GLY A 245 -5.48 10.65 -24.44
C GLY A 245 -6.85 11.33 -24.54
N GLY A 246 -7.94 10.56 -24.55
CA GLY A 246 -9.31 11.04 -24.80
C GLY A 246 -9.76 12.22 -23.94
N GLU A 247 -10.93 12.78 -24.26
CA GLU A 247 -11.44 14.07 -23.74
C GLU A 247 -11.48 14.22 -22.20
N ASN A 248 -11.44 13.11 -21.49
CA ASN A 248 -11.70 13.00 -20.06
C ASN A 248 -10.40 12.83 -19.26
N GLN A 249 -9.49 13.79 -19.40
CA GLN A 249 -8.25 13.84 -18.63
C GLN A 249 -8.47 14.51 -17.27
N PHE A 250 -7.69 14.12 -16.27
CA PHE A 250 -7.66 14.77 -14.97
C PHE A 250 -6.21 14.99 -14.50
N GLU A 251 -6.04 16.02 -13.69
CA GLU A 251 -4.79 16.37 -13.05
C GLU A 251 -5.04 16.64 -11.56
N LEU A 252 -4.25 16.01 -10.70
CA LEU A 252 -4.31 16.16 -9.26
C LEU A 252 -2.92 16.47 -8.71
N ILE A 253 -2.79 17.49 -7.88
CA ILE A 253 -1.52 17.77 -7.20
C ILE A 253 -1.47 16.96 -5.90
N VAL A 254 -0.45 16.10 -5.74
CA VAL A 254 -0.23 15.38 -4.49
C VAL A 254 0.15 16.40 -3.40
N PRO A 255 -0.59 16.53 -2.30
CA PRO A 255 -0.28 17.54 -1.30
C PRO A 255 1.03 17.22 -0.58
N ASN A 256 1.77 18.27 -0.17
CA ASN A 256 3.00 18.11 0.61
C ASN A 256 2.80 17.46 1.98
N SER A 257 1.55 17.47 2.48
CA SER A 257 1.14 16.80 3.72
C SER A 257 0.89 15.30 3.57
N ALA A 258 0.88 14.76 2.34
CA ALA A 258 0.80 13.32 2.11
C ALA A 258 1.99 12.61 2.78
N ARG A 259 1.77 11.40 3.29
CA ARG A 259 2.85 10.57 3.82
C ARG A 259 3.42 9.69 2.72
N ASP A 260 4.60 9.16 2.98
CA ASP A 260 5.17 8.16 2.08
C ASP A 260 4.39 6.85 2.22
N THR A 261 4.18 6.14 1.10
CA THR A 261 3.66 4.78 1.09
C THR A 261 4.62 3.90 1.90
N TYR A 262 4.08 3.12 2.83
CA TYR A 262 4.86 2.35 3.78
C TYR A 262 4.14 1.06 4.17
N ASP A 263 4.85 -0.06 4.22
CA ASP A 263 4.32 -1.35 4.66
C ASP A 263 5.13 -1.83 5.88
N GLY A 264 4.72 -1.36 7.07
CA GLY A 264 5.31 -1.72 8.35
C GLY A 264 4.58 -2.85 9.07
N ASN A 265 5.07 -3.20 10.25
CA ASN A 265 4.49 -4.30 11.05
C ASN A 265 3.26 -3.85 11.86
N LEU A 266 3.30 -2.63 12.40
CA LEU A 266 2.20 -2.02 13.15
C LEU A 266 1.43 -1.01 12.32
N ILE A 267 2.09 -0.35 11.38
CA ILE A 267 1.53 0.75 10.60
C ILE A 267 1.75 0.46 9.12
N LYS A 268 0.68 0.44 8.34
CA LYS A 268 0.71 0.41 6.88
C LYS A 268 0.03 1.64 6.33
N ILE A 269 0.72 2.34 5.43
CA ILE A 269 0.25 3.54 4.75
C ILE A 269 0.18 3.18 3.27
N SER A 270 -1.03 3.14 2.73
CA SER A 270 -1.28 2.91 1.31
C SER A 270 -2.03 4.10 0.71
N HIS A 271 -1.82 4.35 -0.58
CA HIS A 271 -2.54 5.39 -1.29
C HIS A 271 -3.28 4.79 -2.48
N TYR A 272 -4.45 5.35 -2.79
CA TYR A 272 -5.15 5.01 -4.00
C TYR A 272 -5.94 6.18 -4.53
N LEU A 273 -6.05 6.25 -5.85
CA LEU A 273 -6.99 7.12 -6.53
C LEU A 273 -8.35 6.43 -6.56
N LYS A 274 -9.36 7.05 -5.97
CA LYS A 274 -10.76 6.60 -5.98
C LYS A 274 -11.52 7.39 -7.04
N VAL A 275 -12.00 6.70 -8.08
CA VAL A 275 -12.89 7.27 -9.10
C VAL A 275 -14.30 6.76 -8.81
N ALA A 276 -15.19 7.66 -8.39
CA ALA A 276 -16.58 7.32 -8.04
C ALA A 276 -17.57 7.97 -9.03
N PHE A 277 -18.46 7.14 -9.59
CA PHE A 277 -19.54 7.55 -10.48
C PHE A 277 -20.83 7.57 -9.66
N GLN A 278 -21.31 8.77 -9.36
CA GLN A 278 -22.51 8.99 -8.58
C GLN A 278 -23.73 8.97 -9.49
N THR A 279 -24.72 8.20 -9.07
CA THR A 279 -26.00 8.07 -9.75
C THR A 279 -27.11 8.71 -8.93
N LYS A 280 -28.29 8.92 -9.53
CA LYS A 280 -29.49 9.41 -8.83
C LYS A 280 -29.80 8.58 -7.57
N LEU A 281 -30.33 9.23 -6.54
CA LEU A 281 -30.70 8.62 -5.26
C LEU A 281 -31.41 7.26 -5.42
N SER A 282 -31.01 6.26 -4.62
CA SER A 282 -31.49 4.87 -4.63
C SER A 282 -30.96 3.96 -5.75
N VAL A 283 -29.84 4.36 -6.37
CA VAL A 283 -29.09 3.54 -7.34
C VAL A 283 -27.67 3.30 -6.83
N THR A 284 -27.09 2.16 -7.20
CA THR A 284 -25.73 1.77 -6.77
C THR A 284 -24.66 2.67 -7.40
N ASP A 285 -23.86 3.33 -6.57
CA ASP A 285 -22.67 4.07 -7.03
C ASP A 285 -21.56 3.10 -7.46
N ILE A 286 -20.88 3.43 -8.56
CA ILE A 286 -19.76 2.63 -9.07
C ILE A 286 -18.45 3.25 -8.61
N CYS A 287 -17.48 2.43 -8.23
CA CYS A 287 -16.18 2.88 -7.76
C CYS A 287 -15.04 2.06 -8.36
N ILE A 288 -14.04 2.73 -8.91
CA ILE A 288 -12.72 2.18 -9.24
C ILE A 288 -11.70 2.66 -8.21
N LYS A 289 -10.71 1.83 -7.90
CA LYS A 289 -9.54 2.21 -7.12
C LYS A 289 -8.26 1.89 -7.89
N ILE A 290 -7.36 2.86 -8.00
CA ILE A 290 -6.05 2.72 -8.63
C ILE A 290 -4.99 2.87 -7.54
N PRO A 291 -4.12 1.88 -7.29
CA PRO A 291 -3.07 2.00 -6.28
C PRO A 291 -2.05 3.06 -6.71
N ILE A 292 -1.64 3.90 -5.76
CA ILE A 292 -0.66 4.96 -5.94
C ILE A 292 0.48 4.76 -4.94
N MET A 293 1.71 4.88 -5.40
CA MET A 293 2.89 4.96 -4.54
C MET A 293 3.29 6.41 -4.39
N ILE A 294 3.30 6.89 -3.14
CA ILE A 294 3.74 8.24 -2.79
C ILE A 294 5.07 8.14 -2.06
N GLY A 295 6.02 9.03 -2.39
CA GLY A 295 7.28 9.09 -1.67
C GLY A 295 7.90 10.48 -1.67
N SER A 296 9.17 10.53 -1.25
CA SER A 296 9.93 11.77 -1.21
C SER A 296 10.08 12.39 -2.62
N PRO A 297 9.85 13.70 -2.76
CA PRO A 297 9.80 14.37 -4.06
C PRO A 297 11.14 14.29 -4.78
N ARG A 298 11.08 14.29 -6.12
CA ARG A 298 12.24 14.55 -6.96
C ARG A 298 12.73 15.96 -6.66
N GLN A 299 13.86 16.11 -5.97
CA GLN A 299 14.57 17.37 -6.10
C GLN A 299 15.03 17.42 -7.55
N LYS A 300 14.56 18.43 -8.31
CA LYS A 300 15.24 18.80 -9.55
C LYS A 300 16.71 18.94 -9.15
N ILE A 301 17.59 18.14 -9.75
CA ILE A 301 19.03 18.31 -9.57
C ILE A 301 19.36 19.62 -10.26
N SER A 302 19.06 20.75 -9.63
CA SER A 302 19.70 22.01 -9.93
C SER A 302 21.14 21.81 -9.50
N GLU A 303 21.98 21.43 -10.47
CA GLU A 303 23.44 21.29 -10.40
C GLU A 303 23.98 21.43 -8.99
N CYS A 304 23.93 20.34 -8.22
CA CYS A 304 24.63 20.26 -6.96
C CYS A 304 26.11 20.27 -7.33
N ARG A 305 26.74 21.46 -7.34
CA ARG A 305 28.18 21.63 -7.57
C ARG A 305 28.89 20.69 -6.61
N VAL A 306 29.53 19.66 -7.17
CA VAL A 306 30.39 18.75 -6.42
C VAL A 306 31.59 19.57 -5.95
N VAL A 307 31.49 20.14 -4.75
CA VAL A 307 32.65 20.72 -4.08
C VAL A 307 33.51 19.55 -3.63
N SER A 308 34.68 19.43 -4.24
CA SER A 308 35.66 18.39 -3.91
C SER A 308 36.04 18.45 -2.43
N ARG A 309 36.14 17.25 -1.84
CA ARG A 309 36.54 16.92 -0.46
C ARG A 309 37.36 18.02 0.24
N MET A 310 36.85 18.56 1.35
CA MET A 310 37.69 19.24 2.33
C MET A 310 38.69 18.24 2.92
N SER A 311 39.97 18.62 3.00
CA SER A 311 41.01 17.80 3.63
C SER A 311 40.84 17.78 5.15
N ASN A 312 41.32 16.72 5.81
CA ASN A 312 41.30 16.59 7.27
C ASN A 312 41.99 17.77 8.00
N GLU A 313 42.90 18.48 7.31
CA GLU A 313 43.57 19.67 7.84
C GLU A 313 42.63 20.88 7.96
N GLN A 314 41.63 21.02 7.06
CA GLN A 314 40.65 22.09 7.13
C GLN A 314 39.64 21.89 8.27
N PHE A 315 39.38 20.63 8.65
CA PHE A 315 38.50 20.30 9.76
C PHE A 315 39.11 20.65 11.12
N ALA A 316 40.42 20.43 11.30
CA ALA A 316 41.14 20.79 12.52
C ALA A 316 41.24 22.31 12.74
N ALA A 317 41.27 23.10 11.67
CA ALA A 317 41.35 24.56 11.74
C ALA A 317 40.04 25.22 12.22
N VAL A 318 38.88 24.62 11.94
CA VAL A 318 37.57 25.16 12.33
C VAL A 318 37.23 24.87 13.80
N VAL A 319 37.74 23.76 14.35
CA VAL A 319 37.49 23.37 15.76
C VAL A 319 38.46 24.05 16.74
N GLY A 320 39.53 24.69 16.25
CA GLY A 320 40.61 25.21 17.08
C GLY A 320 40.51 26.66 17.58
N GLN A 321 39.43 27.41 17.32
CA GLN A 321 39.42 28.87 17.58
C GLN A 321 38.62 29.39 18.77
N ASP A 322 37.87 28.58 19.53
CA ASP A 322 37.17 29.06 20.72
C ASP A 322 37.76 28.49 22.01
N THR A 323 38.85 29.10 22.48
CA THR A 323 39.24 29.03 23.89
C THR A 323 39.01 30.39 24.55
N ILE A 324 37.92 30.49 25.30
CA ILE A 324 37.65 31.62 26.19
C ILE A 324 38.41 31.38 27.51
N PRO A 325 39.20 32.33 28.03
CA PRO A 325 39.82 32.17 29.34
C PRO A 325 38.77 32.30 30.45
N LEU A 326 38.70 31.31 31.34
CA LEU A 326 37.95 31.40 32.59
C LEU A 326 38.74 32.24 33.60
N GLU A 327 38.26 33.46 33.85
CA GLU A 327 38.65 34.23 35.04
C GLU A 327 37.87 33.76 36.28
N ASN A 328 38.62 33.61 37.37
CA ASN A 328 38.14 33.26 38.70
C ASN A 328 37.32 34.40 39.32
N SER A 329 36.12 34.10 39.78
CA SER A 329 35.52 34.84 40.90
C SER A 329 34.87 33.85 41.85
N GLY A 330 35.53 33.63 42.99
CA GLY A 330 34.99 32.87 44.10
C GLY A 330 33.86 33.62 44.81
N LEU A 331 32.85 32.90 45.25
CA LEU A 331 32.02 33.26 46.39
C LEU A 331 31.40 32.01 47.00
N CYS A 332 31.60 31.90 48.31
CA CYS A 332 31.19 30.83 49.21
C CYS A 332 29.68 30.91 49.47
N GLY A 333 28.98 29.77 49.42
CA GLY A 333 27.56 29.64 49.76
C GLY A 333 27.20 28.21 50.13
N LYS A 334 26.53 28.05 51.28
CA LYS A 334 26.32 26.79 52.01
C LYS A 334 25.25 25.86 51.40
N SER A 335 25.39 24.61 51.80
CA SER A 335 24.54 23.41 51.64
C SER A 335 23.02 23.58 51.60
N SER A 336 22.38 22.81 50.72
CA SER A 336 21.23 21.96 51.05
C SER A 336 21.18 20.75 50.12
N SER A 337 20.87 19.59 50.72
CA SER A 337 20.71 18.28 50.11
C SER A 337 19.44 18.19 49.27
N VAL A 338 19.54 17.77 48.02
CA VAL A 338 18.42 17.41 47.14
C VAL A 338 18.76 16.13 46.39
N GLU A 339 17.79 15.23 46.32
CA GLU A 339 17.84 13.89 45.72
C GLU A 339 18.16 13.92 44.23
N ASN A 340 18.95 12.94 43.80
CA ASN A 340 19.58 12.88 42.49
C ASN A 340 18.66 12.26 41.43
N GLY A 341 17.93 13.10 40.70
CA GLY A 341 17.55 12.84 39.30
C GLY A 341 18.40 13.73 38.39
N TYR A 342 19.51 13.20 37.86
CA TYR A 342 20.41 14.00 37.01
C TYR A 342 20.07 13.88 35.53
N ASN A 343 19.43 14.92 34.99
CA ASN A 343 19.46 15.23 33.57
C ASN A 343 20.78 15.96 33.24
N ILE A 344 21.64 15.35 32.43
CA ILE A 344 22.89 15.96 31.96
C ILE A 344 22.63 16.55 30.56
N PRO A 345 22.76 17.87 30.34
CA PRO A 345 22.72 18.45 29.01
C PRO A 345 24.05 18.17 28.28
N ILE A 346 23.98 17.57 27.10
CA ILE A 346 25.11 17.47 26.17
C ILE A 346 24.83 18.36 24.96
N ALA A 347 25.86 19.12 24.58
CA ALA A 347 25.89 19.99 23.42
C ALA A 347 25.87 19.18 22.10
N ASN A 348 25.05 19.67 21.16
CA ASN A 348 25.11 19.50 19.71
C ASN A 348 25.52 18.13 19.11
N LEU A 349 24.53 17.42 18.55
CA LEU A 349 24.80 16.36 17.57
C LEU A 349 24.94 17.05 16.21
N VAL A 350 26.15 17.09 15.66
CA VAL A 350 26.37 17.62 14.31
C VAL A 350 26.19 16.46 13.32
N ILE A 351 25.03 16.44 12.66
CA ILE A 351 24.77 15.53 11.53
C ILE A 351 25.37 16.22 10.29
N LEU A 352 26.57 15.81 9.90
CA LEU A 352 27.14 16.23 8.63
C LEU A 352 26.52 15.36 7.53
N SER A 353 25.52 15.91 6.84
CA SER A 353 25.15 15.40 5.51
C SER A 353 26.35 15.59 4.58
N PRO A 354 26.66 14.66 3.66
CA PRO A 354 27.82 14.79 2.78
C PRO A 354 27.88 16.07 1.92
N ASN A 355 26.83 16.92 1.90
CA ASN A 355 26.67 17.99 0.89
C ASN A 355 26.09 19.34 1.38
N GLU A 356 26.26 19.79 2.63
CA GLU A 356 25.83 21.16 3.02
C GLU A 356 26.99 22.05 3.50
N SER A 357 27.29 23.10 2.73
CA SER A 357 28.10 24.24 3.17
C SER A 357 27.19 25.31 3.79
N VAL A 358 27.54 25.76 5.00
CA VAL A 358 26.87 26.87 5.69
C VAL A 358 27.15 28.18 4.96
N HIS A 359 26.11 28.79 4.35
CA HIS A 359 26.13 30.21 4.03
C HIS A 359 25.37 30.97 5.11
N HIS A 360 26.08 31.87 5.81
CA HIS A 360 25.46 32.92 6.61
C HIS A 360 24.65 33.83 5.67
N ILE A 361 23.31 33.72 5.72
CA ILE A 361 22.42 34.79 5.27
C ILE A 361 21.57 35.17 6.48
N GLY A 362 21.84 36.36 7.01
CA GLY A 362 21.01 36.99 8.03
C GLY A 362 19.64 37.30 7.44
N GLY A 363 18.63 36.57 7.91
CA GLY A 363 17.22 36.80 7.58
C GLY A 363 16.39 36.52 8.82
N SER A 364 15.97 37.57 9.50
CA SER A 364 15.12 37.55 10.69
C SER A 364 13.76 36.92 10.36
N ALA A 365 13.43 35.79 10.99
CA ALA A 365 12.07 35.25 11.04
C ALA A 365 11.68 35.03 12.50
N ALA A 366 10.57 35.65 12.90
CA ALA A 366 10.05 35.67 14.26
C ALA A 366 9.64 34.27 14.73
N PHE A 367 10.19 33.84 15.86
CA PHE A 367 9.76 32.65 16.58
C PHE A 367 8.51 32.97 17.41
N PHE A 368 7.41 32.25 17.14
CA PHE A 368 6.36 32.04 18.13
C PHE A 368 6.87 31.01 19.15
N HIS A 369 7.12 31.45 20.37
CA HIS A 369 7.30 30.57 21.52
C HIS A 369 5.93 30.09 21.98
N ASP A 370 5.57 28.85 21.70
CA ASP A 370 4.58 28.13 22.48
C ASP A 370 5.30 27.17 23.43
N LYS A 371 5.20 27.45 24.72
CA LYS A 371 5.76 26.61 25.78
C LYS A 371 4.85 25.40 25.96
N ILE A 372 5.28 24.24 25.48
CA ILE A 372 4.78 22.95 25.98
C ILE A 372 5.89 22.36 26.85
N SER A 373 5.66 22.38 28.16
CA SER A 373 6.48 21.68 29.14
C SER A 373 6.13 20.20 29.14
N ASP A 374 7.04 19.36 28.65
CA ASP A 374 7.02 17.92 28.89
C ASP A 374 7.57 17.65 30.29
N ASN A 375 6.68 17.41 31.26
CA ASN A 375 7.00 16.67 32.48
C ASN A 375 6.26 15.33 32.39
N ASN A 376 7.02 14.25 32.18
CA ASN A 376 6.62 12.91 32.57
C ASN A 376 7.53 12.54 33.74
N ASP A 377 6.97 12.43 34.92
CA ASP A 377 7.45 11.53 35.97
C ASP A 377 6.23 10.80 36.54
N ASP A 378 6.43 9.51 36.76
CA ASP A 378 5.48 8.53 37.27
C ASP A 378 4.79 8.98 38.57
N LEU A 379 3.48 8.74 38.67
CA LEU A 379 2.78 8.44 39.94
C LEU A 379 1.36 7.91 39.64
N ASP A 380 1.21 6.59 39.82
CA ASP A 380 -0.07 5.90 39.95
C ASP A 380 -0.71 6.22 41.31
N GLN A 381 -1.91 6.80 41.32
CA GLN A 381 -3.03 6.48 42.23
C GLN A 381 -4.18 7.48 42.01
N TYR A 382 -5.38 6.97 41.73
CA TYR A 382 -6.61 7.24 42.49
C TYR A 382 -7.80 6.52 41.85
N ASP A 383 -8.44 5.66 42.66
CA ASP A 383 -9.86 5.37 42.60
C ASP A 383 -10.65 6.65 42.91
N CYS A 384 -11.75 6.89 42.21
CA CYS A 384 -13.03 7.29 42.79
C CYS A 384 -14.13 7.40 41.73
N ASP A 385 -15.24 6.78 42.07
CA ASP A 385 -16.55 6.88 41.46
C ASP A 385 -17.09 8.32 41.35
N MET A 386 -18.05 8.43 40.42
CA MET A 386 -19.35 9.10 40.58
C MET A 386 -19.60 10.52 40.03
N ILE A 387 -20.72 10.55 39.29
CA ILE A 387 -21.79 11.57 39.21
C ILE A 387 -21.88 12.39 37.90
N ASP A 388 -22.91 12.01 37.16
CA ASP A 388 -23.74 12.81 36.26
C ASP A 388 -23.92 14.26 36.74
N ARG A 389 -23.71 15.21 35.83
CA ARG A 389 -24.42 16.49 35.87
C ARG A 389 -24.59 17.06 34.46
N LEU A 390 -25.82 16.87 33.99
CA LEU A 390 -26.47 17.67 32.95
C LEU A 390 -26.25 19.17 33.22
N ASN A 391 -25.94 19.93 32.18
CA ASN A 391 -26.29 21.34 32.12
C ASN A 391 -26.82 21.68 30.71
N PRO A 392 -27.85 22.55 30.63
CA PRO A 392 -28.64 22.75 29.43
C PRO A 392 -28.00 23.74 28.46
N ILE A 393 -28.28 23.53 27.18
CA ILE A 393 -27.99 24.40 26.05
C ILE A 393 -28.88 25.65 26.16
N PRO A 394 -28.35 26.89 26.08
CA PRO A 394 -29.16 28.06 25.83
C PRO A 394 -29.46 28.22 24.34
N SER A 395 -30.72 28.56 24.09
CA SER A 395 -31.42 28.87 22.85
C SER A 395 -30.74 29.88 21.92
N ALA A 396 -31.01 29.69 20.63
CA ALA A 396 -30.74 30.61 19.53
C ALA A 396 -31.36 32.00 19.70
N PRO A 397 -30.90 33.00 18.93
CA PRO A 397 -31.74 34.10 18.49
C PRO A 397 -32.06 34.01 16.98
N ASP A 398 -33.31 34.34 16.71
CA ASP A 398 -33.95 34.46 15.40
C ASP A 398 -33.59 35.75 14.66
N GLU A 399 -33.69 35.62 13.34
CA GLU A 399 -34.20 36.54 12.31
C GLU A 399 -33.91 38.06 12.29
N SER A 400 -33.62 38.47 11.05
CA SER A 400 -34.06 39.68 10.35
C SER A 400 -33.21 40.95 10.46
N LEU A 401 -32.65 41.37 9.32
CA LEU A 401 -32.72 42.76 8.88
C LEU A 401 -32.54 42.88 7.36
N PHE A 402 -33.43 43.69 6.81
CA PHE A 402 -33.67 44.07 5.42
C PHE A 402 -32.52 44.80 4.73
N GLY A 403 -32.53 44.79 3.40
CA GLY A 403 -31.83 45.76 2.56
C GLY A 403 -32.00 45.49 1.06
N GLN A 404 -33.13 45.95 0.50
CA GLN A 404 -33.40 46.04 -0.94
C GLN A 404 -32.71 47.25 -1.59
N ASP A 405 -32.68 47.21 -2.92
CA ASP A 405 -32.66 48.30 -3.91
C ASP A 405 -31.36 48.46 -4.71
N TYR A 406 -31.41 48.10 -6.01
CA TYR A 406 -31.27 49.03 -7.15
C TYR A 406 -31.41 48.27 -8.49
N LEU A 407 -32.38 48.72 -9.29
CA LEU A 407 -32.59 48.50 -10.74
C LEU A 407 -33.26 49.79 -11.27
N PRO A 408 -33.45 50.05 -12.59
CA PRO A 408 -32.81 49.48 -13.80
C PRO A 408 -32.52 50.52 -14.94
N ALA A 409 -32.07 49.97 -16.10
CA ALA A 409 -32.43 50.30 -17.50
C ALA A 409 -31.38 51.05 -18.38
N PRO A 410 -31.47 51.06 -19.74
CA PRO A 410 -32.40 50.33 -20.65
C PRO A 410 -31.79 49.66 -21.93
N LEU A 411 -32.60 48.74 -22.50
CA LEU A 411 -32.95 48.44 -23.91
C LEU A 411 -31.99 48.72 -25.09
N LYS A 412 -31.86 47.71 -25.98
CA LYS A 412 -32.02 47.89 -27.43
C LYS A 412 -32.67 46.66 -28.08
N GLU A 413 -33.76 46.94 -28.80
CA GLU A 413 -34.51 46.06 -29.70
C GLU A 413 -33.69 45.68 -30.95
N ILE A 414 -33.88 44.45 -31.46
CA ILE A 414 -34.02 44.20 -32.91
C ILE A 414 -35.13 43.16 -33.10
N THR A 415 -36.14 43.57 -33.83
CA THR A 415 -37.29 42.80 -34.32
C THR A 415 -36.95 42.04 -35.61
N GLY A 416 -37.59 40.89 -35.82
CA GLY A 416 -37.51 40.13 -37.07
C GLY A 416 -38.58 39.03 -37.15
N ARG A 417 -39.79 39.41 -37.58
CA ARG A 417 -40.91 38.55 -37.98
C ARG A 417 -40.61 37.81 -39.29
N LEU A 418 -41.16 36.59 -39.44
CA LEU A 418 -41.83 36.01 -40.64
C LEU A 418 -42.39 34.63 -40.19
N SER A 419 -43.64 34.49 -39.72
CA SER A 419 -44.90 34.23 -40.43
C SER A 419 -45.01 32.91 -41.24
N PHE A 420 -45.88 32.03 -40.72
CA PHE A 420 -46.89 31.18 -41.37
C PHE A 420 -46.51 30.08 -42.39
N LEU A 421 -46.85 28.83 -42.04
CA LEU A 421 -47.76 28.00 -42.85
C LEU A 421 -48.45 26.95 -41.96
N ASP A 422 -49.77 27.14 -41.84
CA ASP A 422 -50.78 26.17 -41.42
C ASP A 422 -50.88 25.03 -42.43
N LEU A 423 -51.26 23.83 -41.95
CA LEU A 423 -52.18 22.89 -42.60
C LEU A 423 -52.55 21.76 -41.61
N SER A 424 -53.70 21.94 -40.95
CA SER A 424 -54.86 21.03 -40.83
C SER A 424 -54.71 19.61 -41.44
N THR A 425 -55.33 18.51 -41.00
CA THR A 425 -56.44 18.21 -40.07
C THR A 425 -56.68 16.69 -40.09
N HIS A 426 -57.49 16.23 -39.13
CA HIS A 426 -58.27 14.97 -39.04
C HIS A 426 -57.72 13.94 -38.06
N ASN A 427 -58.53 13.23 -37.28
CA ASN A 427 -59.90 13.37 -36.75
C ASN A 427 -60.13 12.04 -36.01
N ASN A 428 -60.88 12.08 -34.90
CA ASN A 428 -61.77 11.03 -34.33
C ASN A 428 -61.45 10.79 -32.84
N SER A 429 -62.13 11.46 -31.91
CA SER A 429 -63.53 11.28 -31.48
C SER A 429 -63.72 10.17 -30.43
N SER A 430 -63.48 10.56 -29.17
CA SER A 430 -64.43 10.51 -28.02
C SER A 430 -64.97 9.13 -27.54
N PRO A 431 -65.76 9.07 -26.45
CA PRO A 431 -65.27 8.54 -25.17
C PRO A 431 -66.20 7.46 -24.57
N ARG A 432 -65.85 6.83 -23.45
CA ARG A 432 -66.86 6.30 -22.51
C ARG A 432 -66.33 6.02 -21.11
N SER A 433 -67.04 6.64 -20.17
CA SER A 433 -67.09 6.44 -18.72
C SER A 433 -67.71 5.08 -18.36
N THR A 434 -67.25 4.46 -17.27
CA THR A 434 -68.17 3.93 -16.23
C THR A 434 -67.50 3.85 -14.85
N TYR A 435 -68.20 4.42 -13.86
CA TYR A 435 -68.08 4.23 -12.41
C TYR A 435 -68.52 2.82 -11.96
N MET A 436 -67.87 2.23 -10.95
CA MET A 436 -68.41 1.98 -9.60
C MET A 436 -67.52 1.00 -8.78
N PRO A 437 -67.55 1.09 -7.43
CA PRO A 437 -66.62 0.46 -6.48
C PRO A 437 -67.19 -0.83 -5.83
N TYR A 438 -66.36 -1.61 -5.14
CA TYR A 438 -66.79 -2.40 -3.98
C TYR A 438 -65.65 -2.68 -2.99
N GLU A 439 -66.07 -2.72 -1.73
CA GLU A 439 -65.32 -2.78 -0.48
C GLU A 439 -64.79 -4.16 -0.07
N MET A 440 -63.88 -4.12 0.92
CA MET A 440 -63.65 -5.07 2.03
C MET A 440 -63.33 -6.54 1.74
N TYR A 441 -62.11 -6.96 2.14
CA TYR A 441 -61.94 -8.01 3.16
C TYR A 441 -60.63 -7.81 3.93
N SER A 442 -60.78 -7.59 5.23
CA SER A 442 -59.76 -7.65 6.26
C SER A 442 -59.26 -9.08 6.47
N ASN A 443 -57.95 -9.27 6.65
CA ASN A 443 -57.40 -10.33 7.51
C ASN A 443 -55.93 -10.03 7.85
N THR A 444 -55.73 -9.39 8.99
CA THR A 444 -54.47 -9.36 9.75
C THR A 444 -54.35 -10.60 10.62
N PRO A 445 -53.19 -11.25 10.71
CA PRO A 445 -52.79 -11.93 11.93
C PRO A 445 -51.81 -11.06 12.71
N HIS A 446 -52.17 -10.79 13.97
CA HIS A 446 -51.26 -10.37 15.01
C HIS A 446 -50.08 -11.33 15.09
N ARG A 447 -48.85 -10.79 15.10
CA ARG A 447 -47.69 -11.51 15.61
C ARG A 447 -46.91 -10.62 16.56
N GLU A 448 -46.62 -11.21 17.70
CA GLU A 448 -46.18 -10.61 18.95
C GLU A 448 -44.80 -9.98 18.84
N ARG A 449 -44.62 -8.92 19.62
CA ARG A 449 -43.33 -8.27 19.90
C ARG A 449 -42.44 -9.24 20.66
N GLY A 450 -41.32 -9.62 20.05
CA GLY A 450 -40.15 -10.16 20.74
C GLY A 450 -38.96 -9.25 20.50
N ASN A 451 -38.49 -8.58 21.56
CA ASN A 451 -37.24 -7.84 21.56
C ASN A 451 -36.05 -8.80 21.36
N SER A 452 -35.19 -8.57 20.37
CA SER A 452 -33.74 -8.69 20.53
C SER A 452 -33.02 -7.97 19.39
N ILE A 453 -32.15 -7.04 19.77
CA ILE A 453 -31.13 -6.45 18.91
C ILE A 453 -30.01 -7.49 18.84
N GLY A 454 -29.79 -8.07 17.66
CA GLY A 454 -28.73 -9.03 17.38
C GLY A 454 -28.19 -8.80 15.98
N ASP A 455 -26.87 -8.67 15.89
CA ASP A 455 -26.07 -8.27 14.73
C ASP A 455 -26.43 -8.98 13.41
N ARG A 456 -26.84 -8.18 12.43
CA ARG A 456 -27.15 -8.61 11.05
C ARG A 456 -25.90 -8.99 10.25
N SER A 457 -24.70 -8.65 10.73
CA SER A 457 -23.41 -8.96 10.10
C SER A 457 -22.97 -10.42 10.27
N MET A 458 -23.58 -11.16 11.20
CA MET A 458 -23.21 -12.56 11.47
C MET A 458 -23.95 -13.55 10.57
N ILE A 459 -25.16 -13.21 10.12
CA ILE A 459 -25.98 -14.11 9.27
C ILE A 459 -25.47 -14.12 7.82
N GLU A 460 -24.90 -13.01 7.35
CA GLU A 460 -24.28 -12.94 6.01
C GLU A 460 -22.97 -13.76 5.95
N SER A 461 -22.16 -13.80 7.01
CA SER A 461 -20.93 -14.62 7.00
C SER A 461 -21.18 -16.13 7.13
N ILE A 462 -22.26 -16.54 7.80
CA ILE A 462 -22.66 -17.96 7.91
C ILE A 462 -23.21 -18.48 6.56
N ALA A 463 -23.96 -17.65 5.82
CA ALA A 463 -24.49 -18.02 4.52
C ALA A 463 -23.40 -18.17 3.45
N GLU A 464 -22.39 -17.28 3.45
CA GLU A 464 -21.23 -17.38 2.56
C GLU A 464 -20.31 -18.57 2.90
N SER A 465 -20.13 -18.86 4.20
CA SER A 465 -19.37 -20.03 4.67
C SER A 465 -20.02 -21.36 4.27
N SER A 466 -21.36 -21.46 4.34
CA SER A 466 -22.07 -22.71 4.02
C SER A 466 -22.06 -23.02 2.52
N TYR A 467 -22.09 -22.00 1.67
CA TYR A 467 -22.01 -22.17 0.20
C TYR A 467 -20.60 -22.55 -0.26
N ALA A 468 -19.57 -21.97 0.36
CA ALA A 468 -18.17 -22.32 0.10
C ALA A 468 -17.83 -23.76 0.55
N GLN A 469 -18.40 -24.22 1.67
CA GLN A 469 -18.23 -25.59 2.16
C GLN A 469 -18.90 -26.64 1.24
N GLU A 470 -20.03 -26.31 0.62
CA GLU A 470 -20.70 -27.20 -0.32
C GLU A 470 -19.93 -27.34 -1.66
N LEU A 471 -19.36 -26.24 -2.17
CA LEU A 471 -18.47 -26.28 -3.33
C LEU A 471 -17.15 -27.02 -3.04
N PHE A 472 -16.65 -26.94 -1.81
CA PHE A 472 -15.48 -27.69 -1.35
C PHE A 472 -15.76 -29.20 -1.29
N ARG A 473 -16.94 -29.61 -0.81
CA ARG A 473 -17.37 -31.01 -0.73
C ARG A 473 -17.54 -31.64 -2.11
N GLN A 474 -18.16 -30.93 -3.06
CA GLN A 474 -18.30 -31.38 -4.45
C GLN A 474 -16.95 -31.54 -5.17
N ARG A 475 -15.90 -30.84 -4.72
CA ARG A 475 -14.55 -30.92 -5.31
C ARG A 475 -13.77 -32.16 -4.84
N ILE A 476 -13.93 -32.57 -3.58
CA ILE A 476 -13.25 -33.75 -3.02
C ILE A 476 -13.79 -35.05 -3.63
N GLU A 477 -15.09 -35.13 -3.92
CA GLU A 477 -15.72 -36.32 -4.50
C GLU A 477 -15.32 -36.58 -5.98
N SER A 478 -14.65 -35.63 -6.64
CA SER A 478 -14.21 -35.76 -8.03
C SER A 478 -12.82 -36.37 -8.25
N TYR A 479 -12.08 -36.71 -7.17
CA TYR A 479 -10.69 -37.19 -7.24
C TYR A 479 -10.45 -38.56 -6.59
N SER A 480 -11.38 -39.50 -6.77
CA SER A 480 -11.18 -40.90 -6.35
C SER A 480 -11.46 -41.83 -7.52
N TYR A 481 -10.43 -42.19 -8.30
CA TYR A 481 -10.30 -43.51 -8.91
C TYR A 481 -8.86 -43.79 -9.40
N ASP A 482 -8.32 -44.89 -8.87
CA ASP A 482 -7.22 -45.82 -9.23
C ASP A 482 -6.03 -45.40 -10.11
N ASP A 483 -4.82 -45.61 -9.57
CA ASP A 483 -3.69 -46.09 -10.39
C ASP A 483 -2.72 -46.95 -9.52
N GLU A 484 -2.94 -48.26 -9.53
CA GLU A 484 -1.93 -49.26 -9.19
C GLU A 484 -1.27 -49.74 -10.48
N THR A 485 -0.03 -49.34 -10.74
CA THR A 485 0.82 -50.01 -11.73
C THR A 485 2.04 -50.63 -11.08
N THR A 486 2.08 -51.94 -11.23
CA THR A 486 3.07 -52.93 -10.86
C THR A 486 4.45 -52.68 -11.48
N VAL A 487 5.48 -52.90 -10.66
CA VAL A 487 6.90 -52.97 -11.06
C VAL A 487 7.18 -54.37 -11.62
N SER A 488 7.75 -54.46 -12.83
CA SER A 488 8.36 -55.70 -13.33
C SER A 488 9.76 -55.47 -13.88
N ASP A 489 10.59 -56.48 -13.60
CA ASP A 489 12.01 -56.66 -13.88
C ASP A 489 12.46 -56.39 -15.32
N PHE A 490 13.67 -55.85 -15.47
CA PHE A 490 14.53 -56.17 -16.63
C PHE A 490 16.01 -56.26 -16.25
N THR A 491 16.63 -57.29 -16.81
CA THR A 491 17.93 -57.91 -16.58
C THR A 491 19.10 -57.25 -17.33
N GLU A 492 20.32 -57.51 -16.83
CA GLU A 492 21.67 -57.21 -17.34
C GLU A 492 21.92 -57.66 -18.80
N GLN A 493 22.72 -57.03 -19.68
CA GLN A 493 24.21 -56.93 -19.82
C GLN A 493 24.53 -56.33 -21.25
N PRO A 494 25.78 -56.20 -21.80
CA PRO A 494 27.00 -55.55 -21.33
C PRO A 494 27.78 -54.70 -22.42
N ASN A 495 28.78 -53.92 -21.95
CA ASN A 495 30.09 -53.56 -22.55
C ASN A 495 30.33 -52.50 -23.68
N ARG A 496 31.30 -51.61 -23.34
CA ARG A 496 32.33 -50.83 -24.11
C ARG A 496 32.01 -49.40 -24.64
N PRO A 497 33.03 -48.53 -24.85
CA PRO A 497 34.19 -48.19 -24.00
C PRO A 497 34.43 -46.66 -23.85
N ASP A 498 35.39 -46.31 -23.00
CA ASP A 498 35.97 -44.99 -22.69
C ASP A 498 36.03 -43.93 -23.81
N ILE A 499 35.54 -42.72 -23.50
CA ILE A 499 36.14 -41.43 -23.91
C ILE A 499 36.03 -40.47 -22.73
N GLY A 500 37.18 -39.89 -22.35
CA GLY A 500 37.39 -39.14 -21.11
C GLY A 500 36.97 -37.67 -21.09
N HIS A 501 37.19 -37.11 -19.89
CA HIS A 501 37.04 -35.71 -19.47
C HIS A 501 35.61 -35.19 -19.23
N ALA A 502 34.98 -35.65 -18.14
CA ALA A 502 33.84 -34.97 -17.52
C ALA A 502 34.28 -34.25 -16.25
N GLN A 503 33.99 -32.94 -16.18
CA GLN A 503 34.07 -32.15 -14.97
C GLN A 503 33.26 -32.83 -13.85
N GLN A 504 33.85 -32.94 -12.66
CA GLN A 504 33.16 -33.41 -11.46
C GLN A 504 32.07 -32.40 -11.08
N TYR A 505 30.86 -32.59 -11.60
CA TYR A 505 29.67 -31.99 -11.02
C TYR A 505 29.44 -32.69 -9.68
N LEU A 506 29.57 -31.92 -8.60
CA LEU A 506 29.19 -32.33 -7.24
C LEU A 506 27.70 -32.70 -7.26
N THR A 507 27.39 -33.99 -7.37
CA THR A 507 26.04 -34.48 -7.14
C THR A 507 25.69 -34.21 -5.67
N PRO A 508 24.56 -33.54 -5.37
CA PRO A 508 24.15 -33.31 -3.99
C PRO A 508 24.08 -34.64 -3.23
N SER A 509 24.56 -34.63 -1.99
CA SER A 509 24.54 -35.82 -1.14
C SER A 509 23.11 -36.34 -0.97
N LEU A 510 22.91 -37.66 -0.97
CA LEU A 510 21.58 -38.29 -0.88
C LEU A 510 20.75 -37.77 0.31
N SER A 511 21.42 -37.37 1.40
CA SER A 511 20.81 -36.76 2.59
C SER A 511 20.20 -35.38 2.33
N GLN A 512 20.78 -34.55 1.47
CA GLN A 512 20.25 -33.23 1.12
C GLN A 512 18.96 -33.35 0.29
N ALA A 513 18.93 -34.28 -0.67
CA ALA A 513 17.76 -34.51 -1.52
C ALA A 513 16.53 -35.03 -0.76
N GLN A 514 16.74 -35.74 0.36
CA GLN A 514 15.64 -36.17 1.23
C GLN A 514 15.09 -35.00 2.07
N GLY A 515 15.96 -34.09 2.54
CA GLY A 515 15.56 -32.91 3.30
C GLY A 515 14.64 -31.97 2.51
N THR A 516 14.99 -31.66 1.27
CA THR A 516 14.21 -30.76 0.42
C THR A 516 12.81 -31.32 0.11
N LYS A 517 12.69 -32.62 -0.14
CA LYS A 517 11.38 -33.28 -0.36
C LYS A 517 10.46 -33.18 0.85
N VAL A 518 11.00 -33.32 2.06
CA VAL A 518 10.22 -33.19 3.30
C VAL A 518 9.72 -31.74 3.47
N LEU A 519 10.60 -30.75 3.26
CA LEU A 519 10.24 -29.34 3.33
C LEU A 519 9.20 -28.95 2.27
N PHE A 520 9.33 -29.46 1.05
CA PHE A 520 8.36 -29.24 -0.01
C PHE A 520 6.96 -29.78 0.35
N GLY A 521 6.90 -30.99 0.89
CA GLY A 521 5.64 -31.58 1.37
C GLY A 521 5.00 -30.78 2.51
N GLN A 522 5.81 -30.27 3.43
CA GLN A 522 5.34 -29.40 4.52
C GLN A 522 4.77 -28.08 3.99
N LEU A 523 5.46 -27.45 3.03
CA LEU A 523 5.00 -26.22 2.40
C LEU A 523 3.64 -26.40 1.71
N LEU A 524 3.49 -27.44 0.89
CA LEU A 524 2.22 -27.69 0.19
C LEU A 524 1.07 -27.93 1.18
N LYS A 525 1.34 -28.64 2.27
CA LYS A 525 0.35 -28.86 3.33
C LYS A 525 -0.05 -27.53 4.00
N GLU A 526 0.91 -26.65 4.26
CA GLU A 526 0.65 -25.33 4.85
C GLU A 526 -0.18 -24.44 3.92
N LEU A 527 0.16 -24.39 2.63
CA LEU A 527 -0.56 -23.63 1.61
C LEU A 527 -1.99 -24.15 1.42
N SER A 528 -2.20 -25.47 1.41
CA SER A 528 -3.53 -26.05 1.21
C SER A 528 -4.57 -25.67 2.27
N GLY A 529 -4.13 -25.24 3.45
CA GLY A 529 -4.99 -24.83 4.56
C GLY A 529 -5.08 -23.33 4.78
N SER A 530 -4.49 -22.50 3.90
CA SER A 530 -4.36 -21.07 4.10
C SER A 530 -5.11 -20.25 3.05
N ILE A 531 -5.37 -18.99 3.41
CA ILE A 531 -5.83 -17.91 2.50
C ILE A 531 -4.75 -16.84 2.31
N HIS A 532 -3.63 -16.95 3.05
CA HIS A 532 -2.50 -16.01 3.09
C HIS A 532 -1.26 -16.64 2.43
N ASP A 533 -1.46 -17.23 1.24
CA ASP A 533 -0.47 -18.06 0.57
C ASP A 533 0.82 -17.30 0.23
N TYR A 534 0.66 -16.03 -0.19
CA TYR A 534 1.78 -15.18 -0.51
C TYR A 534 2.64 -14.89 0.72
N GLU A 535 2.02 -14.55 1.85
CA GLU A 535 2.73 -14.27 3.10
C GLU A 535 3.46 -15.49 3.64
N ILE A 536 2.86 -16.68 3.51
CA ILE A 536 3.52 -17.95 3.87
C ILE A 536 4.77 -18.13 3.02
N ILE A 537 4.67 -18.08 1.69
CA ILE A 537 5.81 -18.31 0.81
C ILE A 537 6.88 -17.23 1.02
N ALA A 538 6.50 -15.95 1.13
CA ALA A 538 7.42 -14.85 1.40
C ALA A 538 8.09 -14.98 2.77
N GLY A 539 7.38 -15.46 3.79
CA GLY A 539 7.92 -15.74 5.11
C GLY A 539 8.92 -16.91 5.09
N ARG A 540 8.56 -18.01 4.40
CA ARG A 540 9.43 -19.17 4.21
C ARG A 540 10.68 -18.82 3.40
N ALA A 541 10.56 -17.95 2.40
CA ALA A 541 11.70 -17.53 1.58
C ALA A 541 12.80 -16.77 2.36
N ARG A 542 12.50 -16.30 3.59
CA ARG A 542 13.48 -15.71 4.51
C ARG A 542 14.21 -16.75 5.37
N GLN A 543 13.73 -17.99 5.41
CA GLN A 543 14.33 -19.08 6.17
C GLN A 543 15.39 -19.78 5.30
N PRO A 544 16.63 -19.97 5.79
CA PRO A 544 17.72 -20.55 5.00
C PRO A 544 17.39 -21.91 4.39
N GLU A 545 16.71 -22.79 5.13
CA GLU A 545 16.35 -24.13 4.62
C GLU A 545 15.38 -24.10 3.42
N TYR A 546 14.52 -23.09 3.34
CA TYR A 546 13.59 -22.92 2.22
C TYR A 546 14.22 -22.17 1.03
N GLN A 547 15.30 -21.40 1.26
CA GLN A 547 16.03 -20.78 0.15
C GLN A 547 16.70 -21.82 -0.74
N GLU A 548 17.28 -22.87 -0.14
CA GLU A 548 17.85 -24.00 -0.88
C GLU A 548 16.77 -24.75 -1.66
N LEU A 549 15.61 -25.01 -1.03
CA LEU A 549 14.45 -25.58 -1.71
C LEU A 549 14.00 -24.72 -2.91
N PHE A 550 13.79 -23.42 -2.71
CA PHE A 550 13.30 -22.53 -3.76
C PHE A 550 14.28 -22.33 -4.91
N SER A 551 15.59 -22.37 -4.63
CA SER A 551 16.63 -22.25 -5.65
C SER A 551 16.81 -23.52 -6.49
N SER A 552 16.18 -24.63 -6.10
CA SER A 552 16.29 -25.96 -6.71
C SER A 552 14.95 -26.55 -7.18
N LEU A 553 13.87 -25.76 -7.17
CA LEU A 553 12.56 -26.22 -7.64
C LEU A 553 12.62 -26.68 -9.08
N SER A 554 12.10 -27.87 -9.36
CA SER A 554 11.84 -28.33 -10.71
C SER A 554 10.60 -27.62 -11.31
N PRO A 555 10.43 -27.65 -12.65
CA PRO A 555 9.23 -27.12 -13.31
C PRO A 555 7.91 -27.66 -12.74
N ASN A 556 7.88 -28.96 -12.40
CA ASN A 556 6.70 -29.61 -11.83
C ASN A 556 6.45 -29.18 -10.39
N GLU A 557 7.49 -29.01 -9.58
CA GLU A 557 7.35 -28.55 -8.19
C GLU A 557 6.88 -27.09 -8.13
N LEU A 558 7.42 -26.23 -8.99
CA LEU A 558 6.91 -24.86 -9.17
C LEU A 558 5.42 -24.89 -9.55
N GLY A 559 5.06 -25.66 -10.57
CA GLY A 559 3.67 -25.82 -11.00
C GLY A 559 2.73 -26.25 -9.87
N ARG A 560 3.16 -27.23 -9.04
CA ARG A 560 2.39 -27.71 -7.88
C ARG A 560 2.19 -26.63 -6.81
N ILE A 561 3.19 -25.78 -6.57
CA ILE A 561 3.02 -24.63 -5.67
C ILE A 561 1.96 -23.70 -6.26
N ILE A 562 2.05 -23.35 -7.56
CA ILE A 562 1.10 -22.46 -8.23
C ILE A 562 -0.34 -23.00 -8.20
N SER A 563 -0.55 -24.30 -8.38
CA SER A 563 -1.90 -24.90 -8.31
C SER A 563 -2.48 -24.90 -6.91
N THR A 564 -1.65 -24.86 -5.87
CA THR A 564 -2.08 -24.91 -4.46
C THR A 564 -2.45 -23.52 -3.96
N VAL A 565 -1.81 -22.48 -4.50
CA VAL A 565 -2.02 -21.08 -4.14
C VAL A 565 -3.36 -20.55 -4.67
N THR A 566 -4.02 -19.71 -3.89
CA THR A 566 -5.25 -18.99 -4.24
C THR A 566 -5.07 -18.18 -5.54
N MET A 567 -6.08 -18.20 -6.41
CA MET A 567 -6.02 -17.60 -7.76
C MET A 567 -5.49 -16.16 -7.79
N SER A 568 -5.82 -15.33 -6.79
CA SER A 568 -5.37 -13.94 -6.68
C SER A 568 -3.86 -13.78 -6.47
N TYR A 569 -3.17 -14.80 -5.95
CA TYR A 569 -1.76 -14.77 -5.58
C TYR A 569 -0.85 -15.56 -6.54
N GLN A 570 -1.41 -16.33 -7.48
CA GLN A 570 -0.64 -17.21 -8.36
C GLN A 570 0.51 -16.47 -9.09
N ILE A 571 0.23 -15.31 -9.69
CA ILE A 571 1.23 -14.53 -10.44
C ILE A 571 2.31 -13.99 -9.49
N GLN A 572 1.92 -13.43 -8.35
CA GLN A 572 2.84 -12.84 -7.37
C GLN A 572 3.78 -13.89 -6.77
N VAL A 573 3.25 -15.07 -6.46
CA VAL A 573 4.02 -16.22 -6.00
C VAL A 573 4.97 -16.72 -7.09
N ALA A 574 4.50 -16.86 -8.34
CA ALA A 574 5.34 -17.30 -9.43
C ALA A 574 6.53 -16.35 -9.67
N VAL A 575 6.30 -15.04 -9.64
CA VAL A 575 7.35 -14.03 -9.76
C VAL A 575 8.33 -14.09 -8.60
N LEU A 576 7.83 -14.25 -7.37
CA LEU A 576 8.68 -14.40 -6.19
C LEU A 576 9.62 -15.61 -6.34
N LEU A 577 9.09 -16.78 -6.71
CA LEU A 577 9.87 -18.00 -6.89
C LEU A 577 10.82 -17.93 -8.09
N ALA A 578 10.40 -17.30 -9.19
CA ALA A 578 11.26 -17.08 -10.36
C ALA A 578 12.53 -16.29 -9.99
N ARG A 579 12.44 -15.29 -9.11
CA ARG A 579 13.61 -14.53 -8.64
C ARG A 579 14.64 -15.39 -7.92
N TYR A 580 14.21 -16.36 -7.13
CA TYR A 580 15.12 -17.31 -6.48
C TYR A 580 15.79 -18.24 -7.48
N LEU A 581 15.04 -18.72 -8.47
CA LEU A 581 15.56 -19.59 -9.53
C LEU A 581 16.47 -18.84 -10.52
N VAL A 582 16.25 -17.55 -10.75
CA VAL A 582 17.16 -16.72 -11.57
C VAL A 582 18.51 -16.53 -10.88
N TYR A 583 18.54 -16.41 -9.54
CA TYR A 583 19.81 -16.33 -8.82
C TYR A 583 20.68 -17.58 -9.03
N SER A 584 20.07 -18.76 -9.19
CA SER A 584 20.77 -20.01 -9.55
C SER A 584 20.89 -20.25 -11.06
N SER A 585 20.50 -19.27 -11.91
CA SER A 585 20.43 -19.40 -13.38
C SER A 585 19.63 -20.61 -13.86
N SER A 586 18.65 -21.05 -13.07
CA SER A 586 17.89 -22.29 -13.32
C SER A 586 16.49 -22.03 -13.91
N PHE A 587 15.97 -20.80 -13.79
CA PHE A 587 14.64 -20.49 -14.30
C PHE A 587 14.61 -20.51 -15.83
N SER A 588 13.79 -21.39 -16.40
CA SER A 588 13.76 -21.70 -17.83
C SER A 588 12.34 -21.67 -18.39
N CYS A 589 12.20 -21.76 -19.71
CA CYS A 589 10.90 -21.90 -20.37
C CYS A 589 10.11 -23.10 -19.85
N ALA A 590 10.77 -24.17 -19.41
CA ALA A 590 10.09 -25.31 -18.78
C ALA A 590 9.43 -24.92 -17.46
N HIS A 591 10.07 -24.08 -16.64
CA HIS A 591 9.49 -23.57 -15.39
C HIS A 591 8.29 -22.66 -15.68
N CYS A 592 8.41 -21.75 -16.65
CA CYS A 592 7.30 -20.91 -17.09
C CYS A 592 6.12 -21.76 -17.60
N ALA A 593 6.37 -22.76 -18.45
CA ALA A 593 5.36 -23.69 -18.92
C ALA A 593 4.68 -24.45 -17.77
N GLY A 594 5.47 -24.95 -16.80
CA GLY A 594 4.97 -25.61 -15.59
C GLY A 594 4.05 -24.70 -14.76
N ALA A 595 4.39 -23.43 -14.60
CA ALA A 595 3.56 -22.44 -13.92
C ALA A 595 2.26 -22.14 -14.69
N VAL A 596 2.34 -21.91 -16.00
CA VAL A 596 1.19 -21.62 -16.87
C VAL A 596 0.20 -22.80 -16.86
N LYS A 597 0.70 -24.03 -17.05
CA LYS A 597 -0.10 -25.26 -17.03
C LYS A 597 -0.92 -25.44 -15.74
N ASN A 598 -0.35 -25.04 -14.60
CA ASN A 598 -0.94 -25.22 -13.28
C ASN A 598 -1.64 -23.97 -12.74
N SER A 599 -1.72 -22.90 -13.53
CA SER A 599 -2.41 -21.67 -13.17
C SER A 599 -3.86 -21.67 -13.62
N SER A 600 -4.68 -20.80 -13.04
CA SER A 600 -6.06 -20.64 -13.48
C SER A 600 -6.15 -20.02 -14.87
N SER A 601 -7.20 -20.34 -15.63
CA SER A 601 -7.40 -19.83 -17.00
C SER A 601 -7.28 -18.30 -17.10
N TYR A 602 -7.79 -17.59 -16.09
CA TYR A 602 -7.77 -16.13 -16.02
C TYR A 602 -6.37 -15.51 -15.77
N SER A 603 -5.42 -16.31 -15.29
CA SER A 603 -4.08 -15.84 -14.92
C SER A 603 -3.02 -16.15 -15.96
N ARG A 604 -3.29 -17.03 -16.93
CA ARG A 604 -2.28 -17.63 -17.81
C ARG A 604 -1.58 -16.62 -18.73
N THR A 605 -2.32 -15.72 -19.37
CA THR A 605 -1.71 -14.68 -20.23
C THR A 605 -0.79 -13.77 -19.43
N ASN A 606 -1.26 -13.26 -18.29
CA ASN A 606 -0.47 -12.40 -17.40
C ASN A 606 0.72 -13.17 -16.80
N MET A 607 0.55 -14.47 -16.53
CA MET A 607 1.64 -15.35 -16.07
C MET A 607 2.77 -15.39 -17.10
N VAL A 608 2.46 -15.57 -18.38
CA VAL A 608 3.45 -15.55 -19.47
C VAL A 608 4.12 -14.18 -19.56
N GLU A 609 3.35 -13.11 -19.68
CA GLU A 609 3.88 -11.74 -19.79
C GLU A 609 4.84 -11.39 -18.64
N THR A 610 4.57 -11.89 -17.43
CA THR A 610 5.40 -11.59 -16.27
C THR A 610 6.60 -12.53 -16.10
N LEU A 611 6.50 -13.80 -16.51
CA LEU A 611 7.55 -14.80 -16.28
C LEU A 611 8.55 -14.96 -17.44
N VAL A 612 8.14 -14.64 -18.68
CA VAL A 612 9.03 -14.75 -19.85
C VAL A 612 10.34 -13.97 -19.69
N PRO A 613 10.36 -12.73 -19.13
CA PRO A 613 11.61 -12.00 -18.88
C PRO A 613 12.62 -12.72 -17.95
N TYR A 614 12.17 -13.70 -17.18
CA TYR A 614 13.03 -14.49 -16.28
C TYR A 614 13.63 -15.75 -16.94
N CYS A 615 13.18 -16.14 -18.14
CA CYS A 615 13.60 -17.37 -18.80
C CYS A 615 14.96 -17.19 -19.49
N HIS A 616 16.00 -17.90 -19.01
CA HIS A 616 17.35 -17.79 -19.60
C HIS A 616 17.50 -18.51 -20.96
N ASP A 617 16.62 -19.47 -21.28
CA ASP A 617 16.67 -20.31 -22.49
C ASP A 617 15.55 -19.97 -23.49
N LEU A 618 15.02 -18.74 -23.43
CA LEU A 618 13.87 -18.30 -24.22
C LEU A 618 14.04 -18.50 -25.73
N SER A 619 15.20 -18.12 -26.27
CA SER A 619 15.52 -18.22 -27.69
C SER A 619 15.54 -19.66 -28.23
N LEU A 620 15.76 -20.64 -27.36
CA LEU A 620 15.86 -22.06 -27.73
C LEU A 620 14.56 -22.83 -27.45
N ASN A 621 13.83 -22.45 -26.39
CA ASN A 621 12.75 -23.27 -25.82
C ASN A 621 11.39 -22.57 -25.69
N ARG A 622 11.19 -21.40 -26.34
CA ARG A 622 9.90 -20.68 -26.40
C ARG A 622 8.70 -21.59 -26.70
N THR A 623 8.86 -22.55 -27.59
CA THR A 623 7.79 -23.48 -28.00
C THR A 623 7.20 -24.30 -26.85
N LYS A 624 7.94 -24.51 -25.75
CA LYS A 624 7.43 -25.18 -24.54
C LYS A 624 6.36 -24.38 -23.81
N ILE A 625 6.47 -23.05 -23.83
CA ILE A 625 5.45 -22.17 -23.24
C ILE A 625 4.25 -22.14 -24.18
N GLU A 626 4.49 -21.95 -25.48
CA GLU A 626 3.43 -21.87 -26.49
C GLU A 626 2.60 -23.15 -26.62
N SER A 627 3.19 -24.33 -26.36
CA SER A 627 2.48 -25.61 -26.37
C SER A 627 1.49 -25.75 -25.23
N GLU A 628 1.70 -25.03 -24.13
CA GLU A 628 0.76 -25.03 -23.02
C GLU A 628 -0.41 -24.06 -23.27
N LEU A 629 -0.28 -23.09 -24.16
CA LEU A 629 -1.28 -22.04 -24.44
C LEU A 629 -2.29 -22.44 -25.52
N ASP A 630 -3.52 -21.91 -25.43
CA ASP A 630 -4.48 -21.98 -26.53
C ASP A 630 -4.20 -20.93 -27.63
N ASP A 631 -4.94 -20.99 -28.75
CA ASP A 631 -4.75 -20.07 -29.88
C ASP A 631 -4.95 -18.60 -29.51
N TRP A 632 -5.90 -18.32 -28.62
CA TRP A 632 -6.20 -16.96 -28.19
C TRP A 632 -5.11 -16.44 -27.25
N GLU A 633 -4.71 -17.24 -26.26
CA GLU A 633 -3.63 -16.92 -25.33
C GLU A 633 -2.31 -16.70 -26.08
N ARG A 634 -1.99 -17.52 -27.09
CA ARG A 634 -0.84 -17.31 -27.99
C ARG A 634 -0.91 -15.96 -28.70
N SER A 635 -2.08 -15.59 -29.23
CA SER A 635 -2.25 -14.32 -29.92
C SER A 635 -2.10 -13.11 -28.99
N VAL A 636 -2.52 -13.21 -27.73
CA VAL A 636 -2.42 -12.11 -26.75
C VAL A 636 -0.98 -11.96 -26.24
N THR A 637 -0.29 -13.08 -26.02
CA THR A 637 1.05 -13.09 -25.43
C THR A 637 2.19 -12.96 -26.44
N ALA A 638 1.90 -12.88 -27.74
CA ALA A 638 2.91 -12.80 -28.81
C ALA A 638 3.97 -11.71 -28.57
N ASN A 639 3.54 -10.49 -28.20
CA ASN A 639 4.44 -9.37 -27.97
C ASN A 639 5.42 -9.62 -26.82
N ALA A 640 5.03 -10.38 -25.80
CA ALA A 640 5.90 -10.68 -24.65
C ALA A 640 7.13 -11.53 -25.04
N PHE A 641 7.05 -12.26 -26.15
CA PHE A 641 8.18 -13.02 -26.67
C PHE A 641 9.08 -12.17 -27.59
N ASP A 642 8.48 -11.27 -28.36
CA ASP A 642 9.19 -10.51 -29.39
C ASP A 642 10.05 -9.37 -28.80
N ASP A 643 9.69 -8.85 -27.62
CA ASP A 643 10.46 -7.80 -26.93
C ASP A 643 11.83 -8.28 -26.37
N LEU A 644 12.10 -9.59 -26.38
CA LEU A 644 13.24 -10.22 -25.68
C LEU A 644 14.14 -11.08 -26.59
N THR A 645 13.78 -11.27 -27.86
CA THR A 645 14.59 -11.94 -28.89
C THR A 645 15.24 -10.93 -29.82
#